data_AF-A0A1Q2YBB3-F1
#
_entry.id   AF-A0A1Q2YBB3-F1
#
_cell.length_a   1.000
_cell.length_b   1.000
_cell.length_c   1.000
_cell.angle_alpha   90.00
_cell.angle_beta   90.00
_cell.angle_gamma   90.00
#
_symmetry.space_group_name_H-M   'P 1'
#
loop_
_entity.id
_entity.type
_entity.pdbx_description
1 polymer ?
#
loop_
_entity_poly.entity_id
_entity_poly.type
_entity_poly.pdbx_seq_one_letter_code
_entity_poly.pdbx_strand_id
1 'polypeptide(L)'
;MFRRVDRTLFRKGVTFASRRRRQYLKISSGVTETYQRFSTGGRCVVYKREILGVHYGSRRLYTTLNSEQSDKVRSLDNVKDELDTTKPQWFTKLITKQESISLYTTFQSLALQDRNLMNQIEVNSNLQHLLSYLSSKTKRDSKDEFDEDSRDVMNISFKSLKGSKSVESAFAIIIHTILKAQYPAYSNPTIDACLEESRQKYNLQPASLFISKELAGDNVFGSDFDKIVNDQNFRTAVQILKIRLKENKGWKPNYESRDDNIITWINSLFEPSTSKCLIMLTRTKFVPDIIIYDLLLRKPTSELEYKYFFEFYKSFSTELNLIDQEKLYHFKQFDTKFDRSLIIPALFNNLFQISLRSKLEDLPILIDLFLNENNISSIYTLEQISEMIWYLSYDHTGEHANKPSRYCNISQSKLIRAVNHMTENSKALEIDVTTMLGVSNLSFYRDFRKSFQMFKNAKKQFDHWQLQNFKPKSFKEVMITKGNNSNEVARLANSGLLYNVKVDYNIKFLCNSVLLLAVNSENEEMISQDLTNIFKKIEPDILIKYPEIWQFVVIKLNYHKMLTEQMIAMLLQEYLKHHRTYGTNNYFVLDVLINNTQKVKTLISLIENLKIENMDDNNISHLISKFYKFAKNQSSGIDLETYNCLDTARELYTNSKFKSSRLNSSHLLGEAIFSPQDTFKRYNSINDHFKITQLSISSLFVSVYKLYESDTYDKVRWGANNDVMPLDFALDEFNKHISRAYGDTSDGMLYPNDNLLTIYVNVLKVFGKAEEIKELLSRLVDLKYPLGVPLFNTYLDALNDWDKRELLRCLNAYDMKFNKLISCRSEYQLKKLKEQLPAVQAKGSFEEFVSKMEFNWGVIRRWNWPGRLHER
;
A
#
# COMPACT_ATOMS: atom_id res chain seq x y z
N MET A 1 4.75 5.22 39.09
CA MET A 1 5.34 6.55 38.80
C MET A 1 4.43 7.31 37.83
N PHE A 2 3.19 7.56 38.23
CA PHE A 2 2.19 8.33 37.49
C PHE A 2 1.54 9.31 38.46
N ARG A 3 1.74 10.62 38.24
CA ARG A 3 0.89 11.66 38.80
C ARG A 3 0.60 12.67 37.68
N ARG A 4 -0.71 12.88 37.49
CA ARG A 4 -1.42 14.02 36.88
C ARG A 4 -0.64 14.84 35.85
N VAL A 5 -1.07 14.74 34.59
CA VAL A 5 -0.93 15.82 33.61
C VAL A 5 -2.33 16.35 33.28
N ASP A 6 -2.41 17.67 33.26
CA ASP A 6 -3.61 18.50 33.33
C ASP A 6 -4.66 18.27 32.23
N ARG A 7 -5.92 18.40 32.66
CA ARG A 7 -7.09 18.63 31.83
C ARG A 7 -7.21 20.14 31.60
N THR A 8 -6.97 20.62 30.40
CA THR A 8 -7.63 21.83 29.86
C THR A 8 -7.22 22.05 28.41
N LEU A 9 -8.16 21.92 27.48
CA LEU A 9 -8.16 22.59 26.18
C LEU A 9 -9.48 22.24 25.48
N PHE A 10 -10.54 23.03 25.71
CA PHE A 10 -11.59 23.28 24.71
C PHE A 10 -12.41 24.53 25.09
N ARG A 11 -12.42 25.49 24.15
CA ARG A 11 -13.41 26.55 23.85
C ARG A 11 -13.49 27.80 24.75
N LYS A 12 -13.01 28.94 24.23
CA LYS A 12 -13.77 29.93 23.40
C LYS A 12 -12.86 31.14 23.11
N GLY A 13 -12.78 31.58 21.85
CA GLY A 13 -12.03 32.78 21.47
C GLY A 13 -12.29 33.18 20.01
N VAL A 14 -12.87 34.36 19.85
CA VAL A 14 -13.42 34.97 18.64
C VAL A 14 -12.30 35.49 17.72
N THR A 15 -12.47 35.35 16.39
CA THR A 15 -11.56 35.83 15.34
C THR A 15 -11.78 37.32 14.99
N PHE A 16 -10.67 38.04 14.81
CA PHE A 16 -10.49 39.48 14.54
C PHE A 16 -10.57 39.86 13.04
N ALA A 17 -10.73 41.16 12.73
CA ALA A 17 -10.14 41.75 11.51
C ALA A 17 -10.04 43.30 11.52
N SER A 18 -8.91 43.82 11.04
CA SER A 18 -8.77 45.14 10.38
C SER A 18 -8.58 44.87 8.88
N ARG A 19 -9.04 45.65 7.89
CA ARG A 19 -9.08 47.11 7.71
C ARG A 19 -10.34 47.57 6.94
N ARG A 20 -10.78 48.79 7.26
CA ARG A 20 -11.78 49.66 6.59
C ARG A 20 -13.06 48.95 6.09
N ARG A 21 -13.93 48.56 7.02
CA ARG A 21 -15.38 48.42 6.76
C ARG A 21 -16.17 48.63 8.06
N ARG A 22 -17.40 49.10 7.89
CA ARG A 22 -18.40 49.52 8.90
C ARG A 22 -18.45 48.57 10.11
N GLN A 23 -18.40 49.13 11.32
CA GLN A 23 -18.47 48.34 12.56
C GLN A 23 -19.93 48.05 12.92
N TYR A 24 -20.25 46.76 13.08
CA TYR A 24 -21.50 46.30 13.65
C TYR A 24 -21.19 45.37 14.83
N LEU A 25 -21.84 45.62 15.97
CA LEU A 25 -21.79 44.69 17.10
C LEU A 25 -22.88 43.62 16.88
N LYS A 26 -22.47 42.35 16.77
CA LYS A 26 -23.38 41.20 16.70
C LYS A 26 -23.53 40.60 18.09
N ILE A 27 -24.72 40.72 18.68
CA ILE A 27 -25.08 40.05 19.93
C ILE A 27 -26.04 38.91 19.57
N SER A 28 -25.64 37.68 19.84
CA SER A 28 -26.45 36.48 19.59
C SER A 28 -26.95 35.89 20.90
N SER A 29 -28.26 35.95 21.14
CA SER A 29 -28.97 35.00 22.02
C SER A 29 -29.87 34.15 21.12
N GLY A 30 -30.02 32.87 21.44
CA GLY A 30 -30.32 31.76 20.52
C GLY A 30 -31.57 31.81 19.62
N VAL A 31 -32.31 32.92 19.51
CA VAL A 31 -33.49 33.03 18.63
C VAL A 31 -33.59 34.39 17.89
N THR A 32 -32.75 35.40 18.16
CA THR A 32 -32.76 36.67 17.39
C THR A 32 -31.36 37.26 17.16
N GLU A 33 -31.13 37.83 15.98
CA GLU A 33 -29.91 38.61 15.68
C GLU A 33 -30.22 40.11 15.70
N THR A 34 -29.49 40.86 16.53
CA THR A 34 -29.59 42.32 16.60
C THR A 34 -28.25 42.94 16.24
N TYR A 35 -28.24 43.89 15.30
CA TYR A 35 -27.03 44.56 14.83
C TYR A 35 -27.07 46.03 15.25
N GLN A 36 -26.11 46.44 16.09
CA GLN A 36 -25.93 47.84 16.49
C GLN A 36 -24.80 48.48 15.69
N ARG A 37 -25.09 49.59 15.01
CA ARG A 37 -24.12 50.39 14.27
C ARG A 37 -23.66 51.55 15.14
N PHE A 38 -22.35 51.65 15.37
CA PHE A 38 -21.75 52.83 15.99
C PHE A 38 -21.09 53.69 14.91
N SER A 39 -21.42 54.98 14.89
CA SER A 39 -20.71 55.98 14.10
C SER A 39 -20.11 57.01 15.06
N THR A 40 -18.93 57.53 14.72
CA THR A 40 -18.18 58.52 15.53
C THR A 40 -18.84 59.90 15.60
N GLY A 41 -20.13 60.00 15.25
CA GLY A 41 -20.96 61.20 15.40
C GLY A 41 -22.37 60.82 15.89
N GLY A 42 -22.52 60.59 17.18
CA GLY A 42 -23.74 60.89 17.95
C GLY A 42 -25.11 60.27 17.58
N ARG A 43 -25.25 59.33 16.63
CA ARG A 43 -26.54 58.63 16.41
C ARG A 43 -26.39 57.11 16.29
N CYS A 44 -27.21 56.41 17.07
CA CYS A 44 -27.33 54.95 17.12
C CYS A 44 -28.60 54.54 16.35
N VAL A 45 -28.48 53.58 15.42
CA VAL A 45 -29.63 52.97 14.73
C VAL A 45 -29.52 51.45 14.86
N VAL A 46 -30.62 50.81 15.28
CA VAL A 46 -30.71 49.39 15.58
C VAL A 46 -31.59 48.72 14.53
N TYR A 47 -31.13 47.60 13.95
CA TYR A 47 -31.94 46.76 13.06
C TYR A 47 -32.03 45.33 13.59
N LYS A 48 -33.23 44.75 13.48
CA LYS A 48 -33.61 43.41 13.96
C LYS A 48 -33.99 42.56 12.75
N ARG A 49 -33.46 41.34 12.62
CA ARG A 49 -33.82 40.41 11.55
C ARG A 49 -34.30 39.10 12.16
N GLU A 50 -35.53 38.71 11.87
CA GLU A 50 -36.08 37.38 12.19
C GLU A 50 -35.80 36.42 11.03
N ILE A 51 -35.47 35.16 11.37
CA ILE A 51 -35.21 34.10 10.39
C ILE A 51 -36.52 33.34 10.19
N LEU A 52 -37.12 33.45 9.00
CA LEU A 52 -38.21 32.57 8.56
C LEU A 52 -37.68 31.57 7.52
N GLY A 53 -38.12 30.32 7.68
CA GLY A 53 -37.67 29.14 6.97
C GLY A 53 -38.05 29.09 5.49
N VAL A 54 -37.37 28.15 4.83
CA VAL A 54 -37.43 27.81 3.41
C VAL A 54 -38.83 27.40 2.96
N HIS A 55 -39.36 28.04 1.90
CA HIS A 55 -40.33 27.42 0.98
C HIS A 55 -40.19 27.91 -0.46
N TYR A 56 -40.38 26.96 -1.38
CA TYR A 56 -40.32 27.03 -2.84
C TYR A 56 -41.23 28.11 -3.44
N GLY A 57 -40.79 28.76 -4.53
CA GLY A 57 -41.68 29.61 -5.32
C GLY A 57 -40.98 30.48 -6.36
N SER A 58 -41.12 30.08 -7.63
CA SER A 58 -40.87 30.86 -8.85
C SER A 58 -41.41 32.30 -8.80
N ARG A 59 -40.62 33.28 -9.25
CA ARG A 59 -41.13 34.52 -9.85
C ARG A 59 -40.12 35.19 -10.78
N ARG A 60 -40.48 35.21 -12.07
CA ARG A 60 -39.97 36.09 -13.12
C ARG A 60 -40.05 37.55 -12.67
N LEU A 61 -39.04 38.34 -12.99
CA LEU A 61 -39.16 39.79 -13.10
C LEU A 61 -38.62 40.21 -14.47
N TYR A 62 -39.54 40.76 -15.25
CA TYR A 62 -39.37 41.34 -16.56
C TYR A 62 -38.39 42.51 -16.52
N THR A 63 -37.50 42.57 -17.50
CA THR A 63 -36.93 43.84 -17.99
C THR A 63 -37.32 43.98 -19.46
N THR A 64 -38.02 45.07 -19.73
CA THR A 64 -38.49 45.55 -21.03
C THR A 64 -37.33 45.69 -22.02
N LEU A 65 -37.37 44.89 -23.07
CA LEU A 65 -36.56 45.02 -24.27
C LEU A 65 -37.09 46.18 -25.13
N ASN A 66 -36.23 47.12 -25.48
CA ASN A 66 -36.43 47.94 -26.67
C ASN A 66 -36.32 47.02 -27.89
N SER A 67 -37.37 47.08 -28.70
CA SER A 67 -37.60 46.28 -29.90
C SER A 67 -36.80 46.82 -31.07
N GLU A 68 -35.60 46.29 -31.32
CA GLU A 68 -34.91 46.45 -32.60
C GLU A 68 -33.72 45.47 -32.72
N GLN A 69 -33.97 44.16 -32.63
CA GLN A 69 -32.99 43.10 -33.01
C GLN A 69 -33.58 41.67 -32.98
N SER A 70 -34.85 41.48 -33.39
CA SER A 70 -35.54 40.19 -33.28
C SER A 70 -35.18 39.12 -34.33
N ASP A 71 -34.37 39.43 -35.34
CA ASP A 71 -34.34 38.57 -36.54
C ASP A 71 -33.10 37.68 -36.73
N LYS A 72 -32.25 37.48 -35.70
CA LYS A 72 -31.12 36.53 -35.78
C LYS A 72 -30.82 35.73 -34.51
N VAL A 73 -31.83 35.34 -33.75
CA VAL A 73 -31.65 34.32 -32.69
C VAL A 73 -32.18 32.99 -33.20
N ARG A 74 -31.33 32.22 -33.90
CA ARG A 74 -31.45 30.75 -33.83
C ARG A 74 -31.32 30.39 -32.35
N SER A 75 -32.31 29.70 -31.81
CA SER A 75 -32.41 29.35 -30.39
C SER A 75 -31.11 28.68 -29.89
N LEU A 76 -30.52 29.22 -28.82
CA LEU A 76 -29.42 28.61 -28.08
C LEU A 76 -29.75 27.21 -27.54
N ASP A 77 -31.03 26.85 -27.52
CA ASP A 77 -31.49 25.52 -27.10
C ASP A 77 -31.11 24.42 -28.12
N ASN A 78 -31.03 24.73 -29.43
CA ASN A 78 -30.59 23.75 -30.43
C ASN A 78 -29.06 23.52 -30.41
N VAL A 79 -28.28 24.45 -29.82
CA VAL A 79 -26.82 24.29 -29.64
C VAL A 79 -26.49 23.60 -28.29
N LYS A 80 -27.42 23.66 -27.32
CA LYS A 80 -27.34 22.93 -26.05
C LYS A 80 -27.48 21.42 -26.24
N ASP A 81 -28.42 21.00 -27.09
CA ASP A 81 -28.64 19.58 -27.36
C ASP A 81 -27.48 18.96 -28.17
N GLU A 82 -26.66 19.75 -28.88
CA GLU A 82 -25.47 19.27 -29.63
C GLU A 82 -24.16 19.22 -28.80
N LEU A 83 -24.12 19.85 -27.61
CA LEU A 83 -22.95 19.84 -26.72
C LEU A 83 -23.09 18.84 -25.55
N ASP A 84 -24.32 18.50 -25.17
CA ASP A 84 -24.63 17.39 -24.26
C ASP A 84 -24.66 16.01 -24.96
N THR A 85 -24.53 15.96 -26.29
CA THR A 85 -24.27 14.71 -27.02
C THR A 85 -22.86 14.19 -26.75
N THR A 86 -22.78 13.34 -25.71
CA THR A 86 -21.76 12.31 -25.42
C THR A 86 -20.31 12.76 -25.47
N LYS A 87 -19.72 13.08 -24.31
CA LYS A 87 -18.25 13.08 -24.13
C LYS A 87 -17.68 11.76 -24.73
N PRO A 88 -16.65 11.81 -25.59
CA PRO A 88 -16.01 10.64 -26.16
C PRO A 88 -15.62 9.66 -25.04
N GLN A 89 -15.83 8.36 -25.25
CA GLN A 89 -15.60 7.36 -24.21
C GLN A 89 -14.16 7.41 -23.67
N TRP A 90 -13.17 7.70 -24.51
CA TRP A 90 -11.77 7.83 -24.11
C TRP A 90 -11.53 9.03 -23.18
N PHE A 91 -12.33 10.10 -23.29
CA PHE A 91 -12.25 11.27 -22.44
C PHE A 91 -12.80 11.00 -21.04
N THR A 92 -13.95 10.31 -20.94
CA THR A 92 -14.50 9.83 -19.66
C THR A 92 -13.53 8.86 -18.98
N LYS A 93 -12.93 7.95 -19.74
CA LYS A 93 -11.90 7.01 -19.28
C LYS A 93 -10.67 7.74 -18.72
N LEU A 94 -10.22 8.81 -19.35
CA LEU A 94 -9.10 9.62 -18.87
C LEU A 94 -9.40 10.29 -17.52
N ILE A 95 -10.62 10.79 -17.32
CA ILE A 95 -11.06 11.37 -16.05
C ILE A 95 -11.03 10.31 -14.94
N THR A 96 -11.63 9.15 -15.19
CA THR A 96 -11.61 8.01 -14.24
C THR A 96 -10.18 7.60 -13.88
N LYS A 97 -9.27 7.58 -14.86
CA LYS A 97 -7.84 7.34 -14.62
C LYS A 97 -7.26 8.36 -13.63
N GLN A 98 -7.46 9.64 -13.87
CA GLN A 98 -6.83 10.70 -13.06
C GLN A 98 -7.38 10.77 -11.63
N GLU A 99 -8.66 10.48 -11.42
CA GLU A 99 -9.25 10.42 -10.08
C GLU A 99 -8.69 9.25 -9.24
N SER A 100 -8.14 8.22 -9.88
CA SER A 100 -7.56 7.06 -9.20
C SER A 100 -6.10 7.24 -8.77
N ILE A 101 -5.44 8.33 -9.17
CA ILE A 101 -4.01 8.55 -8.87
C ILE A 101 -3.87 9.62 -7.77
N SER A 102 -3.37 9.22 -6.60
CA SER A 102 -3.29 10.09 -5.40
C SER A 102 -2.54 11.39 -5.67
N LEU A 103 -1.40 11.33 -6.36
CA LEU A 103 -0.60 12.51 -6.68
C LEU A 103 -1.41 13.55 -7.47
N TYR A 104 -2.27 13.12 -8.40
CA TYR A 104 -3.13 14.02 -9.19
C TYR A 104 -4.22 14.67 -8.33
N THR A 105 -4.78 13.93 -7.37
CA THR A 105 -5.73 14.51 -6.42
C THR A 105 -5.08 15.54 -5.51
N THR A 106 -3.83 15.30 -5.07
CA THR A 106 -3.04 16.25 -4.29
C THR A 106 -2.75 17.52 -5.11
N PHE A 107 -2.30 17.36 -6.35
CA PHE A 107 -2.11 18.49 -7.28
C PHE A 107 -3.40 19.31 -7.48
N GLN A 108 -4.52 18.64 -7.73
CA GLN A 108 -5.80 19.31 -7.93
C GLN A 108 -6.22 20.09 -6.67
N SER A 109 -6.00 19.52 -5.49
CA SER A 109 -6.31 20.19 -4.21
C SER A 109 -5.45 21.42 -3.97
N LEU A 110 -4.16 21.37 -4.32
CA LEU A 110 -3.21 22.48 -4.16
C LEU A 110 -3.46 23.60 -5.18
N ALA A 111 -3.74 23.23 -6.43
CA ALA A 111 -4.09 24.17 -7.50
C ALA A 111 -5.36 24.97 -7.20
N LEU A 112 -6.28 24.42 -6.39
CA LEU A 112 -7.50 25.09 -5.96
C LEU A 112 -7.26 26.13 -4.85
N GLN A 113 -6.13 26.08 -4.14
CA GLN A 113 -5.86 26.89 -2.94
C GLN A 113 -5.09 28.20 -3.22
N ASP A 114 -4.25 28.27 -4.26
CA ASP A 114 -3.50 29.49 -4.59
C ASP A 114 -3.24 29.62 -6.11
N ARG A 115 -3.66 30.74 -6.71
CA ARG A 115 -3.49 31.02 -8.15
C ARG A 115 -2.05 31.35 -8.54
N ASN A 116 -1.26 31.92 -7.62
CA ASN A 116 0.16 32.16 -7.87
C ASN A 116 0.97 30.87 -7.85
N LEU A 117 0.44 29.82 -7.19
CA LEU A 117 1.01 28.49 -7.17
C LEU A 117 1.08 27.91 -8.59
N MET A 118 0.02 28.05 -9.40
CA MET A 118 -0.01 27.51 -10.77
C MET A 118 1.11 28.05 -11.68
N ASN A 119 1.56 29.30 -11.45
CA ASN A 119 2.70 29.88 -12.16
C ASN A 119 4.07 29.38 -11.65
N GLN A 120 4.13 28.81 -10.44
CA GLN A 120 5.36 28.24 -9.85
C GLN A 120 5.48 26.73 -10.08
N ILE A 121 4.36 26.03 -10.26
CA ILE A 121 4.35 24.62 -10.67
C ILE A 121 4.79 24.45 -12.15
N GLU A 122 4.89 25.55 -12.91
CA GLU A 122 5.42 25.63 -14.29
C GLU A 122 6.78 24.95 -14.53
N VAL A 123 7.51 24.59 -13.47
CA VAL A 123 8.89 24.15 -13.60
C VAL A 123 9.04 22.67 -13.96
N ASN A 124 8.14 21.72 -13.65
CA ASN A 124 8.57 20.31 -13.72
C ASN A 124 7.69 19.18 -14.25
N SER A 125 6.46 19.33 -14.73
CA SER A 125 5.86 18.21 -15.51
C SER A 125 4.75 18.61 -16.49
N ASN A 126 5.14 19.00 -17.70
CA ASN A 126 4.21 19.47 -18.73
C ASN A 126 3.12 18.43 -19.07
N LEU A 127 3.46 17.14 -19.02
CA LEU A 127 2.50 16.06 -19.29
C LEU A 127 1.49 15.90 -18.16
N GLN A 128 1.94 15.88 -16.91
CA GLN A 128 1.05 15.69 -15.76
C GLN A 128 0.14 16.90 -15.51
N HIS A 129 0.63 18.10 -15.79
CA HIS A 129 -0.17 19.32 -15.75
C HIS A 129 -1.31 19.31 -16.76
N LEU A 130 -0.98 19.01 -18.01
CA LEU A 130 -1.96 18.96 -19.08
C LEU A 130 -3.03 17.90 -18.78
N LEU A 131 -2.60 16.73 -18.28
CA LEU A 131 -3.51 15.70 -17.82
C LEU A 131 -4.41 16.20 -16.67
N SER A 132 -3.84 16.66 -15.56
CA SER A 132 -4.61 17.13 -14.37
C SER A 132 -5.60 18.25 -14.70
N TYR A 133 -5.24 19.16 -15.61
CA TYR A 133 -6.08 20.26 -16.07
C TYR A 133 -7.35 19.78 -16.80
N LEU A 134 -7.24 18.72 -17.61
CA LEU A 134 -8.40 18.17 -18.34
C LEU A 134 -9.50 17.68 -17.38
N SER A 135 -9.14 17.14 -16.20
CA SER A 135 -10.10 16.71 -15.18
C SER A 135 -10.71 17.88 -14.39
N SER A 136 -9.93 18.92 -14.05
CA SER A 136 -10.43 20.04 -13.23
C SER A 136 -11.47 20.90 -13.95
N LYS A 137 -11.39 21.03 -15.27
CA LYS A 137 -12.34 21.77 -16.11
C LYS A 137 -13.77 21.19 -16.04
N THR A 138 -13.92 19.88 -15.82
CA THR A 138 -15.23 19.21 -15.82
C THR A 138 -16.02 19.26 -14.52
N LYS A 139 -15.39 19.60 -13.38
CA LYS A 139 -16.11 19.70 -12.08
C LYS A 139 -16.84 21.04 -11.90
N ARG A 140 -16.64 22.01 -12.81
CA ARG A 140 -17.22 23.36 -12.72
C ARG A 140 -18.37 23.64 -13.68
N ASP A 141 -18.86 22.65 -14.44
CA ASP A 141 -20.03 22.81 -15.34
C ASP A 141 -21.38 22.88 -14.59
N SER A 142 -21.40 23.26 -13.31
CA SER A 142 -22.63 23.63 -12.61
C SER A 142 -22.88 25.13 -12.72
N LYS A 143 -23.57 25.52 -13.79
CA LYS A 143 -24.42 26.72 -13.95
C LYS A 143 -23.83 28.14 -14.07
N ASP A 144 -22.55 28.41 -13.84
CA ASP A 144 -22.05 29.79 -13.97
C ASP A 144 -21.19 30.01 -15.22
N GLU A 145 -21.36 31.19 -15.81
CA GLU A 145 -20.69 31.70 -17.02
C GLU A 145 -19.17 31.48 -16.99
N PHE A 146 -18.53 31.43 -18.17
CA PHE A 146 -17.07 31.45 -18.32
C PHE A 146 -16.48 32.66 -17.58
N ASP A 147 -16.12 32.49 -16.31
CA ASP A 147 -15.45 33.53 -15.53
C ASP A 147 -14.09 33.87 -16.16
N GLU A 148 -13.70 35.14 -16.14
CA GLU A 148 -12.35 35.61 -16.54
C GLU A 148 -11.23 34.82 -15.85
N ASP A 149 -11.49 34.31 -14.64
CA ASP A 149 -10.59 33.44 -13.88
C ASP A 149 -10.29 32.09 -14.55
N SER A 150 -11.19 31.59 -15.39
CA SER A 150 -10.98 30.37 -16.19
C SER A 150 -10.16 30.63 -17.46
N ARG A 151 -10.18 31.87 -17.98
CA ARG A 151 -9.28 32.33 -19.05
C ARG A 151 -7.87 32.61 -18.53
N ASP A 152 -7.73 33.12 -17.31
CA ASP A 152 -6.43 33.33 -16.67
C ASP A 152 -5.75 32.02 -16.22
N VAL A 153 -6.54 30.99 -15.86
CA VAL A 153 -6.04 29.62 -15.67
C VAL A 153 -5.75 28.92 -17.02
N MET A 154 -6.38 29.33 -18.14
CA MET A 154 -5.92 28.94 -19.49
C MET A 154 -4.60 29.61 -19.88
N ASN A 155 -4.23 30.71 -19.21
CA ASN A 155 -2.95 31.40 -19.33
C ASN A 155 -1.90 30.91 -18.32
N ILE A 156 -2.02 29.69 -17.76
CA ILE A 156 -0.87 29.04 -17.11
C ILE A 156 0.22 28.98 -18.15
N SER A 157 1.29 29.72 -17.92
CA SER A 157 2.26 29.92 -18.97
C SER A 157 3.10 28.65 -19.09
N PHE A 158 2.93 27.90 -20.18
CA PHE A 158 3.91 26.89 -20.59
C PHE A 158 5.24 27.55 -21.04
N LYS A 159 5.71 28.58 -20.32
CA LYS A 159 6.96 29.30 -20.59
C LYS A 159 8.15 28.33 -20.59
N SER A 160 8.07 27.23 -19.84
CA SER A 160 9.10 26.17 -19.81
C SER A 160 9.09 25.24 -21.03
N LEU A 161 8.02 25.18 -21.84
CA LEU A 161 8.01 24.44 -23.11
C LEU A 161 8.84 25.16 -24.19
N LYS A 162 8.92 26.48 -24.13
CA LYS A 162 9.68 27.30 -25.07
C LYS A 162 11.17 27.01 -24.90
N GLY A 163 11.76 26.26 -25.84
CA GLY A 163 13.14 25.80 -25.78
C GLY A 163 13.39 24.43 -25.12
N SER A 164 12.35 23.76 -24.59
CA SER A 164 12.51 22.41 -23.99
C SER A 164 12.79 21.34 -25.04
N LYS A 165 13.91 20.62 -24.87
CA LYS A 165 14.31 19.47 -25.71
C LYS A 165 13.91 18.10 -25.12
N SER A 166 13.10 18.08 -24.06
CA SER A 166 12.78 16.83 -23.36
C SER A 166 11.80 15.95 -24.16
N VAL A 167 11.85 14.63 -23.89
CA VAL A 167 10.88 13.67 -24.43
C VAL A 167 9.47 13.96 -23.91
N GLU A 168 9.35 14.35 -22.65
CA GLU A 168 8.07 14.72 -22.01
C GLU A 168 7.35 15.86 -22.74
N SER A 169 8.06 16.89 -23.16
CA SER A 169 7.43 18.01 -23.88
C SER A 169 6.93 17.62 -25.27
N ALA A 170 7.49 16.58 -25.91
CA ALA A 170 6.95 16.06 -27.17
C ALA A 170 5.62 15.32 -26.95
N PHE A 171 5.49 14.57 -25.84
CA PHE A 171 4.22 13.96 -25.47
C PHE A 171 3.15 14.99 -25.12
N ALA A 172 3.51 16.11 -24.49
CA ALA A 172 2.58 17.22 -24.25
C ALA A 172 2.05 17.82 -25.57
N ILE A 173 2.91 18.01 -26.57
CA ILE A 173 2.51 18.45 -27.92
C ILE A 173 1.59 17.42 -28.57
N ILE A 174 1.90 16.12 -28.48
CA ILE A 174 1.06 15.05 -29.03
C ILE A 174 -0.36 15.11 -28.43
N ILE A 175 -0.48 15.18 -27.10
CA ILE A 175 -1.80 15.25 -26.44
C ILE A 175 -2.56 16.51 -26.85
N HIS A 176 -1.89 17.65 -26.93
CA HIS A 176 -2.48 18.90 -27.43
C HIS A 176 -3.05 18.73 -28.85
N THR A 177 -2.31 18.09 -29.75
CA THR A 177 -2.78 17.84 -31.13
C THR A 177 -3.96 16.87 -31.19
N ILE A 178 -3.99 15.84 -30.33
CA ILE A 178 -5.14 14.93 -30.19
C ILE A 178 -6.38 15.72 -29.76
N LEU A 179 -6.25 16.56 -28.73
CA LEU A 179 -7.34 17.39 -28.22
C LEU A 179 -7.87 18.36 -29.27
N LYS A 180 -6.97 19.03 -30.00
CA LYS A 180 -7.33 19.99 -31.06
C LYS A 180 -8.01 19.31 -32.25
N ALA A 181 -7.58 18.11 -32.62
CA ALA A 181 -8.22 17.32 -33.67
C ALA A 181 -9.64 16.88 -33.28
N GLN A 182 -9.87 16.58 -31.99
CA GLN A 182 -11.19 16.16 -31.50
C GLN A 182 -12.11 17.33 -31.17
N TYR A 183 -11.56 18.41 -30.62
CA TYR A 183 -12.26 19.61 -30.21
C TYR A 183 -11.64 20.84 -30.88
N PRO A 184 -12.06 21.20 -32.09
CA PRO A 184 -11.48 22.35 -32.82
C PRO A 184 -11.58 23.69 -32.08
N ALA A 185 -12.52 23.83 -31.13
CA ALA A 185 -12.67 25.01 -30.28
C ALA A 185 -11.60 25.12 -29.18
N TYR A 186 -10.82 24.06 -28.91
CA TYR A 186 -9.71 24.08 -27.96
C TYR A 186 -8.46 24.72 -28.60
N SER A 187 -7.87 25.71 -27.93
CA SER A 187 -6.64 26.36 -28.36
C SER A 187 -5.66 26.56 -27.21
N ASN A 188 -4.38 26.34 -27.47
CA ASN A 188 -3.29 26.68 -26.55
C ASN A 188 -2.16 27.36 -27.34
N PRO A 189 -2.12 28.71 -27.35
CA PRO A 189 -1.16 29.46 -28.15
C PRO A 189 0.31 29.14 -27.85
N THR A 190 0.63 28.74 -26.62
CA THR A 190 2.01 28.44 -26.21
C THR A 190 2.50 27.12 -26.79
N ILE A 191 1.66 26.08 -26.76
CA ILE A 191 2.00 24.77 -27.36
C ILE A 191 1.99 24.87 -28.88
N ASP A 192 1.03 25.61 -29.46
CA ASP A 192 0.97 25.88 -30.91
C ASP A 192 2.25 26.61 -31.39
N ALA A 193 2.74 27.61 -30.65
CA ALA A 193 4.00 28.28 -30.97
C ALA A 193 5.22 27.33 -30.88
N CYS A 194 5.25 26.43 -29.89
CA CYS A 194 6.32 25.44 -29.73
C CYS A 194 6.35 24.40 -30.87
N LEU A 195 5.16 23.96 -31.32
CA LEU A 195 5.00 23.07 -32.47
C LEU A 195 5.55 23.73 -33.74
N GLU A 196 5.16 24.98 -34.02
CA GLU A 196 5.60 25.70 -35.21
C GLU A 196 7.10 26.07 -35.17
N GLU A 197 7.63 26.48 -34.02
CA GLU A 197 9.07 26.71 -33.84
C GLU A 197 9.88 25.44 -34.12
N SER A 198 9.42 24.29 -33.60
CA SER A 198 10.06 23.00 -33.85
C SER A 198 9.95 22.59 -35.32
N ARG A 199 8.79 22.80 -35.94
CA ARG A 199 8.54 22.51 -37.36
C ARG A 199 9.48 23.28 -38.26
N GLN A 200 9.64 24.57 -38.02
CA GLN A 200 10.56 25.45 -38.76
C GLN A 200 12.01 25.06 -38.53
N LYS A 201 12.42 24.87 -37.27
CA LYS A 201 13.80 24.54 -36.90
C LYS A 201 14.30 23.25 -37.56
N TYR A 202 13.46 22.22 -37.59
CA TYR A 202 13.82 20.91 -38.13
C TYR A 202 13.34 20.70 -39.59
N ASN A 203 12.76 21.73 -40.22
CA ASN A 203 12.18 21.68 -41.57
C ASN A 203 11.27 20.44 -41.78
N LEU A 204 10.31 20.25 -40.86
CA LEU A 204 9.49 19.04 -40.81
C LEU A 204 8.27 19.13 -41.72
N GLN A 205 8.10 18.10 -42.55
CA GLN A 205 6.89 17.87 -43.34
C GLN A 205 6.09 16.70 -42.73
N PRO A 206 4.75 16.79 -42.61
CA PRO A 206 3.94 15.71 -42.03
C PRO A 206 4.12 14.39 -42.78
N ALA A 207 4.78 13.40 -42.16
CA ALA A 207 4.94 12.07 -42.75
C ALA A 207 3.72 11.18 -42.45
N SER A 208 3.44 10.25 -43.36
CA SER A 208 2.51 9.15 -43.11
C SER A 208 3.03 8.25 -41.99
N LEU A 209 2.13 7.83 -41.09
CA LEU A 209 2.44 6.88 -40.03
C LEU A 209 2.12 5.47 -40.50
N PHE A 210 3.01 4.51 -40.22
CA PHE A 210 2.82 3.10 -40.54
C PHE A 210 2.36 2.32 -39.31
N ILE A 211 1.05 2.17 -39.18
CA ILE A 211 0.40 1.52 -38.04
C ILE A 211 -0.18 0.18 -38.48
N SER A 212 0.13 -0.88 -37.73
CA SER A 212 -0.38 -2.23 -37.96
C SER A 212 -1.91 -2.31 -37.79
N LYS A 213 -2.55 -3.21 -38.55
CA LYS A 213 -4.01 -3.42 -38.48
C LYS A 213 -4.49 -3.87 -37.10
N GLU A 214 -3.68 -4.67 -36.40
CA GLU A 214 -3.97 -5.11 -35.03
C GLU A 214 -4.08 -3.92 -34.08
N LEU A 215 -3.10 -3.01 -34.11
CA LEU A 215 -3.07 -1.84 -33.23
C LEU A 215 -4.15 -0.81 -33.60
N ALA A 216 -4.46 -0.67 -34.89
CA ALA A 216 -5.57 0.16 -35.35
C ALA A 216 -6.93 -0.37 -34.85
N GLY A 217 -7.09 -1.70 -34.76
CA GLY A 217 -8.31 -2.34 -34.25
C GLY A 217 -8.50 -2.27 -32.73
N ASP A 218 -7.40 -2.24 -31.96
CA ASP A 218 -7.40 -2.27 -30.48
C ASP A 218 -7.01 -0.91 -29.86
N ASN A 219 -7.41 0.19 -30.49
CA ASN A 219 -7.05 1.54 -30.06
C ASN A 219 -8.06 2.13 -29.05
N VAL A 220 -7.59 2.99 -28.14
CA VAL A 220 -8.43 3.60 -27.08
C VAL A 220 -9.40 4.66 -27.61
N PHE A 221 -9.16 5.20 -28.81
CA PHE A 221 -9.92 6.29 -29.43
C PHE A 221 -11.09 5.81 -30.30
N GLY A 222 -11.22 4.50 -30.53
CA GLY A 222 -12.31 3.92 -31.31
C GLY A 222 -12.39 4.50 -32.74
N SER A 223 -13.59 4.94 -33.13
CA SER A 223 -13.84 5.56 -34.44
C SER A 223 -13.07 6.87 -34.68
N ASP A 224 -12.63 7.53 -33.61
CA ASP A 224 -11.94 8.82 -33.70
C ASP A 224 -10.46 8.68 -34.11
N PHE A 225 -9.93 7.45 -34.09
CA PHE A 225 -8.52 7.15 -34.35
C PHE A 225 -8.06 7.62 -35.73
N ASP A 226 -8.82 7.33 -36.77
CA ASP A 226 -8.47 7.72 -38.15
C ASP A 226 -8.40 9.23 -38.32
N LYS A 227 -9.26 9.98 -37.62
CA LYS A 227 -9.24 11.43 -37.61
C LYS A 227 -7.96 11.97 -36.95
N ILE A 228 -7.52 11.35 -35.86
CA ILE A 228 -6.31 11.75 -35.11
C ILE A 228 -5.04 11.46 -35.92
N VAL A 229 -4.89 10.22 -36.42
CA VAL A 229 -3.69 9.77 -37.13
C VAL A 229 -3.48 10.51 -38.45
N ASN A 230 -4.57 10.98 -39.06
CA ASN A 230 -4.53 11.75 -40.31
C ASN A 230 -4.32 13.26 -40.12
N ASP A 231 -4.37 13.78 -38.89
CA ASP A 231 -4.11 15.18 -38.61
C ASP A 231 -2.64 15.56 -38.87
N GLN A 232 -2.43 16.70 -39.55
CA GLN A 232 -1.08 17.15 -39.93
C GLN A 232 -0.24 17.57 -38.72
N ASN A 233 -0.86 18.16 -37.70
CA ASN A 233 -0.15 18.61 -36.51
C ASN A 233 0.25 17.40 -35.66
N PHE A 234 -0.64 16.40 -35.54
CA PHE A 234 -0.33 15.12 -34.88
C PHE A 234 0.87 14.41 -35.52
N ARG A 235 0.89 14.27 -36.85
CA ARG A 235 2.01 13.65 -37.59
C ARG A 235 3.33 14.40 -37.37
N THR A 236 3.27 15.74 -37.34
CA THR A 236 4.43 16.59 -37.05
C THR A 236 4.91 16.39 -35.59
N ALA A 237 3.99 16.29 -34.63
CA ALA A 237 4.30 16.02 -33.23
C ALA A 237 5.00 14.66 -33.02
N VAL A 238 4.56 13.61 -33.75
CA VAL A 238 5.22 12.29 -33.73
C VAL A 238 6.65 12.37 -34.25
N GLN A 239 6.91 13.14 -35.31
CA GLN A 239 8.28 13.35 -35.80
C GLN A 239 9.16 14.07 -34.79
N ILE A 240 8.62 15.09 -34.12
CA ILE A 240 9.32 15.80 -33.03
C ILE A 240 9.70 14.81 -31.92
N LEU A 241 8.79 13.92 -31.52
CA LEU A 241 9.09 12.88 -30.53
C LEU A 241 10.25 11.97 -30.98
N LYS A 242 10.22 11.48 -32.23
CA LYS A 242 11.28 10.62 -32.78
C LYS A 242 12.65 11.31 -32.78
N ILE A 243 12.69 12.60 -33.14
CA ILE A 243 13.93 13.39 -33.11
C ILE A 243 14.46 13.49 -31.68
N ARG A 244 13.61 13.82 -30.71
CA ARG A 244 14.04 13.97 -29.31
C ARG A 244 14.47 12.65 -28.68
N LEU A 245 13.82 11.53 -29.04
CA LEU A 245 14.26 10.20 -28.61
C LEU A 245 15.63 9.84 -29.19
N LYS A 246 15.89 10.22 -30.45
CA LYS A 246 17.21 10.05 -31.06
C LYS A 246 18.27 10.93 -30.39
N GLU A 247 17.97 12.20 -30.15
CA GLU A 247 18.89 13.16 -29.53
C GLU A 247 19.21 12.79 -28.07
N ASN A 248 18.21 12.40 -27.27
CA ASN A 248 18.39 12.18 -25.82
C ASN A 248 18.75 10.74 -25.45
N LYS A 249 18.31 9.75 -26.22
CA LYS A 249 18.46 8.31 -25.90
C LYS A 249 19.16 7.51 -27.01
N GLY A 250 19.48 8.11 -28.15
CA GLY A 250 20.14 7.43 -29.27
C GLY A 250 19.24 6.48 -30.07
N TRP A 251 17.92 6.55 -29.87
CA TRP A 251 16.96 5.60 -30.47
C TRP A 251 16.80 5.78 -31.99
N LYS A 252 16.64 4.68 -32.72
CA LYS A 252 16.45 4.69 -34.18
C LYS A 252 14.94 4.75 -34.52
N PRO A 253 14.53 5.69 -35.39
CA PRO A 253 13.13 5.90 -35.81
C PRO A 253 12.35 4.68 -36.33
N ASN A 254 13.04 3.67 -36.85
CA ASN A 254 12.42 2.51 -37.51
C ASN A 254 12.56 1.21 -36.71
N TYR A 255 13.14 1.27 -35.50
CA TYR A 255 13.34 0.09 -34.66
C TYR A 255 12.83 0.35 -33.25
N GLU A 256 13.48 1.21 -32.47
CA GLU A 256 13.07 1.53 -31.11
C GLU A 256 11.86 2.47 -31.08
N SER A 257 11.84 3.51 -31.91
CA SER A 257 10.76 4.50 -32.00
C SER A 257 9.88 4.34 -33.25
N ARG A 258 9.58 3.09 -33.61
CA ARG A 258 8.61 2.74 -34.68
C ARG A 258 7.22 3.29 -34.35
N ASP A 259 6.43 3.62 -35.38
CA ASP A 259 5.08 4.22 -35.21
C ASP A 259 4.15 3.36 -34.34
N ASP A 260 4.15 2.03 -34.52
CA ASP A 260 3.40 1.11 -33.65
C ASP A 260 3.75 1.27 -32.16
N ASN A 261 5.04 1.41 -31.84
CA ASN A 261 5.47 1.58 -30.44
C ASN A 261 4.97 2.92 -29.90
N ILE A 262 5.08 3.98 -30.70
CA ILE A 262 4.61 5.33 -30.33
C ILE A 262 3.10 5.32 -30.07
N ILE A 263 2.31 4.72 -30.96
CA ILE A 263 0.86 4.59 -30.77
C ILE A 263 0.54 3.74 -29.54
N THR A 264 1.29 2.67 -29.29
CA THR A 264 1.15 1.85 -28.07
C THR A 264 1.40 2.69 -26.80
N TRP A 265 2.44 3.52 -26.79
CA TRP A 265 2.74 4.44 -25.68
C TRP A 265 1.61 5.46 -25.50
N ILE A 266 1.10 6.06 -26.58
CA ILE A 266 -0.02 7.01 -26.53
C ILE A 266 -1.26 6.32 -25.96
N ASN A 267 -1.63 5.15 -26.49
CA ASN A 267 -2.78 4.39 -25.99
C ASN A 267 -2.66 4.10 -24.49
N SER A 268 -1.46 3.75 -24.01
CA SER A 268 -1.22 3.50 -22.58
C SER A 268 -1.47 4.72 -21.68
N LEU A 269 -1.26 5.95 -22.19
CA LEU A 269 -1.52 7.18 -21.46
C LEU A 269 -3.02 7.41 -21.24
N PHE A 270 -3.88 7.02 -22.19
CA PHE A 270 -5.32 7.23 -22.12
C PHE A 270 -6.10 6.01 -21.60
N GLU A 271 -5.48 4.83 -21.55
CA GLU A 271 -6.11 3.62 -21.03
C GLU A 271 -6.23 3.67 -19.49
N PRO A 272 -7.44 3.59 -18.92
CA PRO A 272 -7.65 3.63 -17.47
C PRO A 272 -7.30 2.31 -16.79
N SER A 273 -7.41 1.18 -17.48
CA SER A 273 -7.08 -0.12 -16.91
C SER A 273 -5.56 -0.29 -16.81
N THR A 274 -5.03 -0.25 -15.58
CA THR A 274 -3.62 -0.53 -15.29
C THR A 274 -3.16 -1.85 -15.90
N SER A 275 -3.95 -2.91 -15.74
CA SER A 275 -3.70 -4.23 -16.35
C SER A 275 -3.55 -4.17 -17.87
N LYS A 276 -4.43 -3.46 -18.59
CA LYS A 276 -4.31 -3.33 -20.05
C LYS A 276 -3.06 -2.56 -20.46
N CYS A 277 -2.75 -1.46 -19.76
CA CYS A 277 -1.51 -0.71 -20.01
C CYS A 277 -0.27 -1.61 -19.87
N LEU A 278 -0.22 -2.45 -18.83
CA LEU A 278 0.91 -3.36 -18.62
C LEU A 278 1.03 -4.39 -19.74
N ILE A 279 -0.08 -4.98 -20.18
CA ILE A 279 -0.09 -5.94 -21.30
C ILE A 279 0.39 -5.26 -22.59
N MET A 280 -0.02 -4.02 -22.85
CA MET A 280 0.42 -3.26 -24.03
C MET A 280 1.92 -2.96 -23.98
N LEU A 281 2.42 -2.48 -22.83
CA LEU A 281 3.81 -2.05 -22.68
C LEU A 281 4.80 -3.21 -22.55
N THR A 282 4.37 -4.38 -22.05
CA THR A 282 5.23 -5.58 -22.00
C THR A 282 5.56 -6.15 -23.38
N ARG A 283 4.74 -5.85 -24.40
CA ARG A 283 5.02 -6.20 -25.81
C ARG A 283 6.07 -5.29 -26.45
N THR A 284 6.34 -4.13 -25.84
CA THR A 284 7.32 -3.17 -26.35
C THR A 284 8.65 -3.30 -25.59
N LYS A 285 9.72 -3.65 -26.31
CA LYS A 285 11.06 -3.79 -25.73
C LYS A 285 11.65 -2.47 -25.23
N PHE A 286 11.26 -1.35 -25.85
CA PHE A 286 11.73 -0.01 -25.52
C PHE A 286 10.54 0.85 -25.15
N VAL A 287 10.56 1.44 -23.96
CA VAL A 287 9.50 2.33 -23.46
C VAL A 287 10.16 3.57 -22.85
N PRO A 288 9.73 4.79 -23.20
CA PRO A 288 10.29 6.00 -22.61
C PRO A 288 10.02 6.06 -21.11
N ASP A 289 10.99 6.52 -20.32
CA ASP A 289 10.89 6.59 -18.86
C ASP A 289 9.65 7.36 -18.39
N ILE A 290 9.26 8.42 -19.11
CA ILE A 290 8.07 9.21 -18.80
C ILE A 290 6.75 8.42 -18.91
N ILE A 291 6.69 7.43 -19.79
CA ILE A 291 5.52 6.54 -19.95
C ILE A 291 5.50 5.53 -18.81
N ILE A 292 6.65 4.96 -18.46
CA ILE A 292 6.78 4.08 -17.30
C ILE A 292 6.47 4.85 -16.01
N TYR A 293 6.90 6.10 -15.89
CA TYR A 293 6.61 6.98 -14.76
C TYR A 293 5.10 7.22 -14.61
N ASP A 294 4.38 7.59 -15.68
CA ASP A 294 2.91 7.73 -15.65
C ASP A 294 2.20 6.44 -15.23
N LEU A 295 2.68 5.28 -15.72
CA LEU A 295 2.13 3.98 -15.36
C LEU A 295 2.34 3.66 -13.88
N LEU A 296 3.57 3.79 -13.39
CA LEU A 296 3.98 3.40 -12.03
C LEU A 296 3.43 4.32 -10.94
N LEU A 297 2.97 5.53 -11.30
CA LEU A 297 2.23 6.39 -10.37
C LEU A 297 0.86 5.83 -10.00
N ARG A 298 0.30 4.94 -10.82
CA ARG A 298 -0.94 4.23 -10.48
C ARG A 298 -0.67 3.26 -9.34
N LYS A 299 -1.69 2.94 -8.56
CA LYS A 299 -1.58 1.93 -7.48
C LYS A 299 -1.92 0.55 -8.06
N PRO A 300 -1.05 -0.46 -7.98
CA PRO A 300 -1.41 -1.82 -8.33
C PRO A 300 -2.55 -2.32 -7.44
N THR A 301 -3.54 -2.96 -8.05
CA THR A 301 -4.71 -3.52 -7.35
C THR A 301 -4.65 -5.05 -7.24
N SER A 302 -3.76 -5.69 -8.00
CA SER A 302 -3.55 -7.14 -7.97
C SER A 302 -2.08 -7.51 -7.88
N GLU A 303 -1.82 -8.76 -7.48
CA GLU A 303 -0.48 -9.35 -7.43
C GLU A 303 0.21 -9.33 -8.81
N LEU A 304 -0.55 -9.56 -9.88
CA LEU A 304 -0.04 -9.57 -11.26
C LEU A 304 0.41 -8.16 -11.68
N GLU A 305 -0.42 -7.14 -11.42
CA GLU A 305 -0.05 -5.75 -11.69
C GLU A 305 1.21 -5.35 -10.93
N TYR A 306 1.28 -5.71 -9.65
CA TYR A 306 2.47 -5.46 -8.83
C TYR A 306 3.73 -6.09 -9.43
N LYS A 307 3.66 -7.35 -9.89
CA LYS A 307 4.81 -8.04 -10.49
C LYS A 307 5.35 -7.27 -11.69
N TYR A 308 4.48 -6.83 -12.59
CA TYR A 308 4.92 -6.04 -13.74
C TYR A 308 5.46 -4.67 -13.32
N PHE A 309 4.82 -4.00 -12.36
CA PHE A 309 5.30 -2.72 -11.84
C PHE A 309 6.70 -2.85 -11.23
N PHE A 310 6.94 -3.92 -10.46
CA PHE A 310 8.23 -4.21 -9.86
C PHE A 310 9.31 -4.45 -10.93
N GLU A 311 9.03 -5.25 -11.96
CA GLU A 311 9.98 -5.50 -13.04
C GLU A 311 10.27 -4.25 -13.89
N PHE A 312 9.25 -3.42 -14.16
CA PHE A 312 9.47 -2.13 -14.82
C PHE A 312 10.31 -1.20 -13.95
N TYR A 313 9.99 -1.05 -12.67
CA TYR A 313 10.78 -0.20 -11.78
C TYR A 313 12.22 -0.68 -11.64
N LYS A 314 12.44 -1.99 -11.52
CA LYS A 314 13.78 -2.60 -11.48
C LYS A 314 14.58 -2.37 -12.76
N SER A 315 13.93 -2.41 -13.92
CA SER A 315 14.59 -2.23 -15.22
C SER A 315 14.94 -0.78 -15.56
N PHE A 316 14.21 0.17 -14.98
CA PHE A 316 14.33 1.61 -15.26
C PHE A 316 14.66 2.43 -13.99
N SER A 317 15.19 1.80 -12.94
CA SER A 317 15.30 2.39 -11.60
C SER A 317 16.15 3.66 -11.57
N THR A 318 17.23 3.70 -12.36
CA THR A 318 18.16 4.85 -12.39
C THR A 318 17.45 6.12 -12.85
N GLU A 319 16.81 6.11 -14.01
CA GLU A 319 16.10 7.28 -14.53
C GLU A 319 14.84 7.59 -13.75
N LEU A 320 14.07 6.58 -13.33
CA LEU A 320 12.84 6.80 -12.59
C LEU A 320 13.08 7.42 -11.22
N ASN A 321 14.10 6.97 -10.46
CA ASN A 321 14.42 7.56 -9.17
C ASN A 321 14.87 9.01 -9.31
N LEU A 322 15.68 9.33 -10.32
CA LEU A 322 16.09 10.69 -10.58
C LEU A 322 14.88 11.60 -10.85
N ILE A 323 13.96 11.16 -11.73
CA ILE A 323 12.73 11.90 -12.05
C ILE A 323 11.87 12.06 -10.79
N ASP A 324 11.68 11.01 -10.00
CA ASP A 324 10.83 11.04 -8.80
C ASP A 324 11.42 11.98 -7.72
N GLN A 325 12.74 11.95 -7.50
CA GLN A 325 13.40 12.83 -6.55
C GLN A 325 13.37 14.30 -6.98
N GLU A 326 13.57 14.58 -8.27
CA GLU A 326 13.44 15.93 -8.82
C GLU A 326 12.02 16.45 -8.55
N LYS A 327 11.00 15.67 -8.92
CA LYS A 327 9.60 16.02 -8.70
C LYS A 327 9.33 16.26 -7.22
N LEU A 328 9.74 15.34 -6.35
CA LEU A 328 9.59 15.45 -4.89
C LEU A 328 10.27 16.70 -4.32
N TYR A 329 11.48 17.01 -4.76
CA TYR A 329 12.21 18.20 -4.35
C TYR A 329 11.40 19.46 -4.66
N HIS A 330 10.87 19.56 -5.88
CA HIS A 330 10.02 20.69 -6.28
C HIS A 330 8.70 20.71 -5.53
N PHE A 331 8.07 19.56 -5.29
CA PHE A 331 6.89 19.50 -4.44
C PHE A 331 7.15 20.07 -3.05
N LYS A 332 8.27 19.72 -2.41
CA LYS A 332 8.65 20.22 -1.08
C LYS A 332 8.94 21.72 -1.03
N GLN A 333 9.10 22.40 -2.17
CA GLN A 333 9.27 23.85 -2.22
C GLN A 333 7.96 24.62 -1.98
N PHE A 334 6.80 24.00 -2.20
CA PHE A 334 5.47 24.61 -1.96
C PHE A 334 5.08 24.55 -0.46
N ASP A 335 3.94 25.14 -0.08
CA ASP A 335 3.37 25.03 1.30
C ASP A 335 2.77 23.63 1.58
N THR A 336 3.45 22.60 1.08
CA THR A 336 3.16 21.16 1.13
C THR A 336 4.18 20.43 2.00
N LYS A 337 5.11 21.16 2.65
CA LYS A 337 6.24 20.64 3.46
C LYS A 337 5.84 19.66 4.57
N PHE A 338 4.54 19.43 4.78
CA PHE A 338 3.98 18.61 5.85
C PHE A 338 3.03 17.53 5.36
N ASP A 339 2.84 17.39 4.04
CA ASP A 339 2.13 16.22 3.54
C ASP A 339 3.07 15.02 3.68
N ARG A 340 2.78 14.18 4.67
CA ARG A 340 3.55 12.97 4.95
C ARG A 340 3.58 12.01 3.76
N SER A 341 2.56 12.07 2.89
CA SER A 341 2.54 11.30 1.64
C SER A 341 3.61 11.74 0.64
N LEU A 342 4.22 12.92 0.86
CA LEU A 342 5.32 13.49 0.08
C LEU A 342 6.67 13.42 0.81
N ILE A 343 6.82 12.54 1.81
CA ILE A 343 8.15 12.26 2.41
C ILE A 343 8.93 11.29 1.52
N ILE A 344 8.33 10.15 1.21
CA ILE A 344 8.90 9.09 0.37
C ILE A 344 8.47 9.33 -1.09
N PRO A 345 9.37 9.19 -2.08
CA PRO A 345 9.02 9.31 -3.49
C PRO A 345 7.85 8.40 -3.89
N ALA A 346 6.93 8.91 -4.72
CA ALA A 346 5.61 8.29 -4.90
C ALA A 346 5.68 6.93 -5.60
N LEU A 347 6.54 6.79 -6.61
CA LEU A 347 6.72 5.53 -7.35
C LEU A 347 7.23 4.44 -6.40
N PHE A 348 8.29 4.77 -5.67
CA PHE A 348 8.89 3.86 -4.71
C PHE A 348 7.89 3.51 -3.61
N ASN A 349 7.18 4.49 -3.07
CA ASN A 349 6.21 4.28 -2.00
C ASN A 349 5.08 3.34 -2.44
N ASN A 350 4.55 3.47 -3.66
CA ASN A 350 3.52 2.57 -4.18
C ASN A 350 3.96 1.09 -4.15
N LEU A 351 5.17 0.81 -4.63
CA LEU A 351 5.76 -0.53 -4.61
C LEU A 351 6.10 -0.99 -3.19
N PHE A 352 6.66 -0.11 -2.39
CA PHE A 352 7.08 -0.37 -1.02
C PHE A 352 5.89 -0.75 -0.12
N GLN A 353 4.79 0.00 -0.18
CA GLN A 353 3.59 -0.27 0.64
C GLN A 353 2.94 -1.62 0.27
N ILE A 354 2.93 -1.99 -1.01
CA ILE A 354 2.40 -3.30 -1.43
C ILE A 354 3.34 -4.42 -1.00
N SER A 355 4.66 -4.23 -1.20
CA SER A 355 5.68 -5.18 -0.77
C SER A 355 5.64 -5.43 0.74
N LEU A 356 5.44 -4.38 1.55
CA LEU A 356 5.25 -4.48 3.00
C LEU A 356 4.08 -5.38 3.40
N ARG A 357 3.04 -5.50 2.56
CA ARG A 357 1.81 -6.20 2.91
C ARG A 357 1.67 -7.59 2.29
N SER A 358 2.07 -7.76 1.03
CA SER A 358 1.79 -9.00 0.27
C SER A 358 3.03 -9.64 -0.31
N LYS A 359 4.12 -8.88 -0.48
CA LYS A 359 5.33 -9.29 -1.20
C LYS A 359 6.59 -8.94 -0.43
N LEU A 360 6.65 -9.41 0.81
CA LEU A 360 7.75 -9.14 1.74
C LEU A 360 9.12 -9.52 1.19
N GLU A 361 9.16 -10.57 0.36
CA GLU A 361 10.37 -11.08 -0.29
C GLU A 361 11.06 -10.07 -1.21
N ASP A 362 10.31 -9.12 -1.78
CA ASP A 362 10.82 -8.11 -2.69
C ASP A 362 11.41 -6.88 -1.95
N LEU A 363 11.09 -6.70 -0.67
CA LEU A 363 11.52 -5.54 0.14
C LEU A 363 13.05 -5.34 0.13
N PRO A 364 13.89 -6.38 0.31
CA PRO A 364 15.33 -6.17 0.36
C PRO A 364 15.90 -5.67 -0.97
N ILE A 365 15.30 -6.07 -2.10
CA ILE A 365 15.72 -5.66 -3.44
C ILE A 365 15.23 -4.22 -3.71
N LEU A 366 13.97 -3.92 -3.39
CA LEU A 366 13.44 -2.54 -3.49
C LEU A 366 14.33 -1.55 -2.73
N ILE A 367 14.72 -1.89 -1.51
CA ILE A 367 15.59 -1.02 -0.70
C ILE A 367 16.99 -0.88 -1.28
N ASP A 368 17.55 -1.94 -1.87
CA ASP A 368 18.85 -1.82 -2.55
C ASP A 368 18.75 -0.88 -3.75
N LEU A 369 17.72 -1.04 -4.59
CA LEU A 369 17.48 -0.13 -5.71
C LEU A 369 17.33 1.31 -5.23
N PHE A 370 16.57 1.54 -4.17
CA PHE A 370 16.43 2.88 -3.60
C PHE A 370 17.76 3.43 -3.08
N LEU A 371 18.52 2.68 -2.30
CA LEU A 371 19.77 3.16 -1.71
C LEU A 371 20.88 3.37 -2.75
N ASN A 372 20.94 2.54 -3.79
CA ASN A 372 21.97 2.62 -4.82
C ASN A 372 21.74 3.76 -5.81
N GLU A 373 20.48 4.03 -6.17
CA GLU A 373 20.14 5.02 -7.20
C GLU A 373 19.93 6.44 -6.64
N ASN A 374 19.86 6.60 -5.31
CA ASN A 374 19.64 7.90 -4.67
C ASN A 374 20.91 8.43 -3.99
N ASN A 375 21.02 9.77 -3.92
CA ASN A 375 22.13 10.40 -3.21
C ASN A 375 21.96 10.29 -1.68
N ILE A 376 22.50 9.22 -1.12
CA ILE A 376 22.54 8.94 0.32
C ILE A 376 23.38 9.92 1.13
N SER A 377 23.88 11.05 0.60
CA SER A 377 24.54 12.08 1.42
C SER A 377 23.63 13.26 1.77
N SER A 378 22.38 13.27 1.30
CA SER A 378 21.47 14.40 1.48
C SER A 378 20.60 14.30 2.74
N ILE A 379 20.26 15.43 3.36
CA ILE A 379 19.33 15.49 4.50
C ILE A 379 17.93 14.97 4.11
N TYR A 380 17.51 15.21 2.86
CA TYR A 380 16.22 14.73 2.35
C TYR A 380 16.16 13.21 2.26
N THR A 381 17.26 12.56 1.86
CA THR A 381 17.36 11.10 1.81
C THR A 381 17.42 10.50 3.21
N LEU A 382 18.03 11.20 4.18
CA LEU A 382 17.98 10.77 5.59
C LEU A 382 16.53 10.74 6.11
N GLU A 383 15.75 11.80 5.88
CA GLU A 383 14.34 11.88 6.25
C GLU A 383 13.51 10.74 5.62
N GLN A 384 13.76 10.44 4.32
CA GLN A 384 13.14 9.32 3.61
C GLN A 384 13.48 7.97 4.27
N ILE A 385 14.76 7.72 4.56
CA ILE A 385 15.22 6.50 5.20
C ILE A 385 14.62 6.34 6.60
N SER A 386 14.57 7.41 7.39
CA SER A 386 13.96 7.41 8.72
C SER A 386 12.49 7.00 8.67
N GLU A 387 11.73 7.55 7.71
CA GLU A 387 10.32 7.22 7.53
C GLU A 387 10.13 5.78 7.02
N MET A 388 11.03 5.28 6.15
CA MET A 388 11.02 3.87 5.75
C MET A 388 11.31 2.92 6.92
N ILE A 389 12.24 3.27 7.82
CA ILE A 389 12.50 2.53 9.06
C ILE A 389 11.25 2.48 9.92
N TRP A 390 10.54 3.61 10.05
CA TRP A 390 9.27 3.68 10.77
C TRP A 390 8.22 2.73 10.18
N TYR A 391 8.00 2.75 8.87
CA TYR A 391 7.07 1.83 8.20
C TYR A 391 7.46 0.37 8.37
N LEU A 392 8.74 0.01 8.26
CA LEU A 392 9.18 -1.38 8.43
C LEU A 392 9.09 -1.88 9.89
N SER A 393 8.86 -0.96 10.85
CA SER A 393 8.97 -1.24 12.29
C SER A 393 7.92 -2.21 12.84
N TYR A 394 6.90 -2.53 12.04
CA TYR A 394 5.80 -3.44 12.38
C TYR A 394 5.45 -4.36 11.20
N ASP A 395 4.71 -5.43 11.48
CA ASP A 395 4.25 -6.37 10.46
C ASP A 395 2.91 -5.96 9.87
N HIS A 396 2.92 -5.54 8.60
CA HIS A 396 1.73 -5.11 7.86
C HIS A 396 0.93 -6.27 7.25
N THR A 397 1.44 -7.50 7.32
CA THR A 397 0.75 -8.68 6.79
C THR A 397 -0.34 -9.22 7.72
N GLY A 398 -0.24 -8.92 9.02
CA GLY A 398 -1.08 -9.52 10.06
C GLY A 398 -0.76 -10.97 10.40
N GLU A 399 0.13 -11.62 9.64
CA GLU A 399 0.51 -13.04 9.84
C GLU A 399 1.40 -13.22 11.06
N HIS A 400 2.21 -12.21 11.40
CA HIS A 400 3.11 -12.20 12.53
C HIS A 400 2.88 -10.97 13.41
N ALA A 401 1.65 -10.81 13.93
CA ALA A 401 1.27 -9.75 14.87
C ALA A 401 2.23 -9.59 16.06
N ASN A 402 3.01 -10.64 16.39
CA ASN A 402 3.96 -10.68 17.49
C ASN A 402 5.42 -10.39 17.09
N LYS A 403 5.79 -10.35 15.79
CA LYS A 403 7.17 -10.05 15.35
C LYS A 403 7.26 -9.75 13.85
N PRO A 404 7.98 -8.70 13.41
CA PRO A 404 8.20 -8.44 11.99
C PRO A 404 8.91 -9.60 11.26
N SER A 405 8.52 -9.81 9.99
CA SER A 405 9.13 -10.80 9.10
C SER A 405 10.65 -10.64 8.98
N ARG A 406 11.35 -11.75 8.66
CA ARG A 406 12.80 -11.73 8.40
C ARG A 406 13.16 -10.76 7.28
N TYR A 407 12.34 -10.64 6.24
CA TYR A 407 12.61 -9.71 5.13
C TYR A 407 12.56 -8.25 5.59
N CYS A 408 11.59 -7.86 6.43
CA CYS A 408 11.57 -6.54 7.07
C CYS A 408 12.86 -6.28 7.87
N ASN A 409 13.33 -7.26 8.64
CA ASN A 409 14.58 -7.13 9.41
C ASN A 409 15.81 -6.95 8.51
N ILE A 410 15.91 -7.68 7.39
CA ILE A 410 17.01 -7.55 6.41
C ILE A 410 16.99 -6.14 5.82
N SER A 411 15.84 -5.74 5.30
CA SER A 411 15.54 -4.42 4.76
C SER A 411 15.93 -3.28 5.71
N GLN A 412 15.51 -3.37 6.97
CA GLN A 412 15.87 -2.40 7.99
C GLN A 412 17.35 -2.38 8.32
N SER A 413 17.99 -3.54 8.36
CA SER A 413 19.43 -3.61 8.62
C SER A 413 20.22 -2.85 7.55
N LYS A 414 19.76 -2.88 6.30
CA LYS A 414 20.34 -2.10 5.20
C LYS A 414 20.14 -0.59 5.41
N LEU A 415 18.92 -0.17 5.74
CA LEU A 415 18.60 1.23 6.02
C LEU A 415 19.39 1.77 7.23
N ILE A 416 19.46 1.03 8.33
CA ILE A 416 20.21 1.43 9.54
C ILE A 416 21.71 1.55 9.24
N ARG A 417 22.27 0.64 8.44
CA ARG A 417 23.67 0.76 7.98
C ARG A 417 23.89 2.02 7.15
N ALA A 418 22.95 2.36 6.26
CA ALA A 418 23.00 3.59 5.49
C ALA A 418 22.96 4.82 6.41
N VAL A 419 22.03 4.88 7.38
CA VAL A 419 21.98 5.96 8.39
C VAL A 419 23.31 6.09 9.14
N ASN A 420 23.85 4.99 9.67
CA ASN A 420 25.11 5.03 10.42
C ASN A 420 26.25 5.58 9.54
N HIS A 421 26.39 5.07 8.32
CA HIS A 421 27.38 5.55 7.35
C HIS A 421 27.22 7.06 7.06
N MET A 422 25.98 7.55 6.93
CA MET A 422 25.71 8.99 6.75
C MET A 422 26.14 9.83 7.95
N THR A 423 25.80 9.38 9.17
CA THR A 423 26.13 10.10 10.41
C THR A 423 27.61 10.03 10.76
N GLU A 424 28.31 8.95 10.40
CA GLU A 424 29.76 8.81 10.60
C GLU A 424 30.54 9.76 9.68
N ASN A 425 30.09 9.89 8.42
CA ASN A 425 30.74 10.74 7.43
C ASN A 425 30.41 12.23 7.57
N SER A 426 29.30 12.58 8.22
CA SER A 426 28.88 13.96 8.42
C SER A 426 28.56 14.26 9.88
N LYS A 427 29.44 14.99 10.55
CA LYS A 427 29.22 15.47 11.93
C LYS A 427 28.00 16.39 12.09
N ALA A 428 27.45 16.91 10.99
CA ALA A 428 26.25 17.74 11.00
C ALA A 428 24.95 16.92 11.02
N LEU A 429 25.01 15.62 10.75
CA LEU A 429 23.84 14.73 10.73
C LEU A 429 23.82 13.92 12.04
N GLU A 430 22.86 14.24 12.91
CA GLU A 430 22.54 13.39 14.07
C GLU A 430 21.46 12.38 13.71
N ILE A 431 21.44 11.24 14.40
CA ILE A 431 20.34 10.28 14.32
C ILE A 431 19.06 10.99 14.75
N ASP A 432 18.02 10.96 13.91
CA ASP A 432 16.78 11.67 14.18
C ASP A 432 15.83 10.89 15.13
N VAL A 433 14.85 11.63 15.66
CA VAL A 433 13.84 11.07 16.58
C VAL A 433 13.05 9.95 15.92
N THR A 434 12.71 10.08 14.64
CA THR A 434 11.94 9.07 13.89
C THR A 434 12.70 7.73 13.80
N THR A 435 14.00 7.75 13.48
CA THR A 435 14.84 6.56 13.45
C THR A 435 14.91 5.90 14.82
N MET A 436 15.13 6.69 15.88
CA MET A 436 15.19 6.15 17.25
C MET A 436 13.87 5.48 17.67
N LEU A 437 12.72 6.08 17.32
CA LEU A 437 11.40 5.52 17.60
C LEU A 437 11.10 4.27 16.76
N GLY A 438 11.55 4.22 15.50
CA GLY A 438 11.46 3.01 14.68
C GLY A 438 12.32 1.86 15.22
N VAL A 439 13.56 2.15 15.64
CA VAL A 439 14.45 1.17 16.27
C VAL A 439 13.93 0.72 17.65
N SER A 440 13.29 1.61 18.40
CA SER A 440 12.59 1.30 19.65
C SER A 440 11.51 0.23 19.42
N ASN A 441 10.62 0.43 18.44
CA ASN A 441 9.58 -0.54 18.08
C ASN A 441 10.16 -1.90 17.70
N LEU A 442 11.26 -1.93 16.95
CA LEU A 442 11.89 -3.20 16.54
C LEU A 442 12.54 -3.95 17.68
N SER A 443 13.20 -3.21 18.55
CA SER A 443 13.89 -3.80 19.70
C SER A 443 12.88 -4.36 20.69
N PHE A 444 11.65 -3.88 20.73
CA PHE A 444 10.61 -4.30 21.67
C PHE A 444 10.44 -5.82 21.73
N TYR A 445 10.39 -6.48 20.57
CA TYR A 445 10.14 -7.91 20.47
C TYR A 445 11.33 -8.81 20.83
N ARG A 446 12.54 -8.24 20.97
CA ARG A 446 13.77 -8.99 21.29
C ARG A 446 14.37 -8.59 22.64
N ASP A 447 14.31 -7.30 22.94
CA ASP A 447 14.90 -6.68 24.12
C ASP A 447 14.08 -5.44 24.51
N PHE A 448 13.14 -5.65 25.44
CA PHE A 448 12.30 -4.60 25.99
C PHE A 448 13.12 -3.47 26.64
N ARG A 449 14.26 -3.79 27.29
CA ARG A 449 15.09 -2.77 27.95
C ARG A 449 15.73 -1.85 26.93
N LYS A 450 16.29 -2.43 25.86
CA LYS A 450 16.86 -1.65 24.74
C LYS A 450 15.80 -0.81 24.04
N SER A 451 14.60 -1.37 23.82
CA SER A 451 13.46 -0.62 23.28
C SER A 451 13.13 0.59 24.14
N PHE A 452 12.95 0.38 25.45
CA PHE A 452 12.63 1.46 26.38
C PHE A 452 13.75 2.51 26.51
N GLN A 453 15.02 2.08 26.39
CA GLN A 453 16.16 2.99 26.35
C GLN A 453 16.15 3.86 25.09
N MET A 454 15.89 3.27 23.91
CA MET A 454 15.77 4.03 22.65
C MET A 454 14.60 5.01 22.70
N PHE A 455 13.45 4.60 23.23
CA PHE A 455 12.31 5.48 23.47
C PHE A 455 12.67 6.68 24.37
N LYS A 456 13.37 6.43 25.49
CA LYS A 456 13.84 7.48 26.40
C LYS A 456 14.84 8.43 25.73
N ASN A 457 15.75 7.90 24.93
CA ASN A 457 16.72 8.72 24.19
C ASN A 457 16.02 9.60 23.16
N ALA A 458 15.09 9.03 22.38
CA ALA A 458 14.25 9.77 21.45
C ALA A 458 13.47 10.89 22.17
N LYS A 459 12.90 10.58 23.34
CA LYS A 459 12.19 11.56 24.16
C LYS A 459 13.09 12.69 24.64
N LYS A 460 14.30 12.38 25.13
CA LYS A 460 15.29 13.38 25.55
C LYS A 460 15.71 14.28 24.39
N GLN A 461 15.95 13.71 23.21
CA GLN A 461 16.33 14.48 22.02
C GLN A 461 15.17 15.35 21.53
N PHE A 462 13.94 14.83 21.54
CA PHE A 462 12.75 15.61 21.20
C PHE A 462 12.50 16.74 22.21
N ASP A 463 12.64 16.50 23.51
CA ASP A 463 12.51 17.53 24.54
C ASP A 463 13.61 18.60 24.37
N HIS A 464 14.84 18.20 24.03
CA HIS A 464 15.92 19.13 23.70
C HIS A 464 15.61 19.96 22.44
N TRP A 465 15.17 19.31 21.36
CA TRP A 465 14.71 19.97 20.14
C TRP A 465 13.55 20.93 20.44
N GLN A 466 12.59 20.54 21.28
CA GLN A 466 11.51 21.42 21.71
C GLN A 466 12.07 22.65 22.40
N LEU A 467 12.95 22.49 23.38
CA LEU A 467 13.57 23.60 24.12
C LEU A 467 14.41 24.53 23.22
N GLN A 468 15.17 23.97 22.27
CA GLN A 468 15.96 24.74 21.31
C GLN A 468 15.09 25.55 20.33
N ASN A 469 13.99 24.95 19.86
CA ASN A 469 13.06 25.59 18.93
C ASN A 469 12.02 26.47 19.63
N PHE A 470 11.87 26.34 20.95
CA PHE A 470 11.02 27.20 21.77
C PHE A 470 11.66 28.57 21.95
N LYS A 471 11.35 29.53 21.07
CA LYS A 471 11.76 30.92 21.26
C LYS A 471 10.90 31.58 22.36
N PRO A 472 11.49 32.17 23.42
CA PRO A 472 10.77 32.87 24.50
C PRO A 472 9.89 34.05 24.05
N LYS A 473 10.06 34.54 22.82
CA LYS A 473 9.24 35.62 22.25
C LYS A 473 7.75 35.23 22.11
N SER A 474 7.44 33.94 22.11
CA SER A 474 6.07 33.40 22.09
C SER A 474 5.27 33.64 23.38
N PHE A 475 5.93 34.07 24.48
CA PHE A 475 5.26 34.42 25.73
C PHE A 475 5.12 35.95 25.95
N LYS A 476 5.73 36.78 25.09
CA LYS A 476 5.76 38.26 25.25
C LYS A 476 5.15 39.06 24.09
N GLU A 477 4.35 38.46 23.22
CA GLU A 477 3.53 39.19 22.23
C GLU A 477 2.06 39.36 22.67
N VAL A 478 1.82 39.44 24.00
CA VAL A 478 0.64 40.14 24.57
C VAL A 478 0.88 41.67 24.64
N MET A 479 2.10 42.14 24.35
CA MET A 479 2.38 43.56 24.13
C MET A 479 2.56 43.82 22.63
N ILE A 480 1.48 44.30 22.03
CA ILE A 480 1.41 44.90 20.69
C ILE A 480 2.61 45.82 20.48
N THR A 481 3.48 45.51 19.53
CA THR A 481 4.24 46.54 18.82
C THR A 481 4.09 46.31 17.33
N LYS A 482 3.32 47.22 16.71
CA LYS A 482 3.08 47.32 15.28
C LYS A 482 4.41 47.42 14.54
N GLY A 483 4.73 46.42 13.72
CA GLY A 483 5.81 46.46 12.74
C GLY A 483 5.34 45.82 11.43
N ASN A 484 5.52 46.53 10.31
CA ASN A 484 4.94 46.24 9.00
C ASN A 484 5.21 44.81 8.44
N ASN A 485 4.13 44.04 8.25
CA ASN A 485 3.64 43.39 7.02
C ASN A 485 4.51 42.56 6.05
N SER A 486 5.70 42.08 6.40
CA SER A 486 6.34 40.97 5.64
C SER A 486 6.85 39.81 6.51
N ASN A 487 7.18 40.09 7.76
CA ASN A 487 7.65 39.07 8.71
C ASN A 487 6.52 38.31 9.42
N GLU A 488 5.28 38.79 9.38
CA GLU A 488 4.15 38.15 10.09
C GLU A 488 3.72 36.84 9.42
N VAL A 489 3.65 36.79 8.09
CA VAL A 489 3.30 35.58 7.32
C VAL A 489 4.40 34.52 7.42
N ALA A 490 5.67 34.91 7.30
CA ALA A 490 6.80 33.99 7.49
C ALA A 490 6.93 33.51 8.95
N ARG A 491 6.54 34.32 9.94
CA ARG A 491 6.49 33.91 11.36
C ARG A 491 5.31 32.98 11.65
N LEU A 492 4.13 33.24 11.09
CA LEU A 492 2.92 32.40 11.21
C LEU A 492 3.08 31.07 10.47
N ALA A 493 3.71 31.07 9.29
CA ALA A 493 4.08 29.86 8.57
C ALA A 493 5.09 29.02 9.37
N ASN A 494 6.08 29.67 9.99
CA ASN A 494 7.05 28.98 10.86
C ASN A 494 6.41 28.44 12.16
N SER A 495 5.40 29.10 12.73
CA SER A 495 4.69 28.58 13.91
C SER A 495 3.75 27.41 13.58
N GLY A 496 3.10 27.43 12.41
CA GLY A 496 2.34 26.30 11.87
C GLY A 496 3.20 25.08 11.53
N LEU A 497 4.37 25.31 10.91
CA LEU A 497 5.39 24.29 10.63
C LEU A 497 5.85 23.58 11.92
N LEU A 498 6.26 24.34 12.94
CA LEU A 498 6.69 23.77 14.21
C LEU A 498 5.56 23.03 14.92
N TYR A 499 4.31 23.49 14.77
CA TYR A 499 3.14 22.79 15.29
C TYR A 499 2.93 21.43 14.60
N ASN A 500 2.98 21.37 13.27
CA ASN A 500 2.78 20.13 12.52
C ASN A 500 3.87 19.08 12.81
N VAL A 501 5.14 19.50 12.84
CA VAL A 501 6.26 18.62 13.22
C VAL A 501 6.09 18.10 14.65
N LYS A 502 5.64 18.97 15.57
CA LYS A 502 5.33 18.56 16.94
C LYS A 502 4.18 17.55 16.99
N VAL A 503 3.14 17.73 16.17
CA VAL A 503 2.01 16.79 16.08
C VAL A 503 2.48 15.43 15.55
N ASP A 504 3.26 15.37 14.46
CA ASP A 504 3.83 14.12 13.91
C ASP A 504 4.64 13.36 14.97
N TYR A 505 5.60 14.02 15.62
CA TYR A 505 6.39 13.39 16.67
C TYR A 505 5.53 12.93 17.85
N ASN A 506 4.58 13.74 18.32
CA ASN A 506 3.69 13.33 19.40
C ASN A 506 2.87 12.09 19.05
N ILE A 507 2.46 11.94 17.79
CA ILE A 507 1.74 10.75 17.32
C ILE A 507 2.66 9.54 17.24
N LYS A 508 3.88 9.68 16.72
CA LYS A 508 4.89 8.60 16.74
C LYS A 508 5.23 8.17 18.17
N PHE A 509 5.32 9.11 19.11
CA PHE A 509 5.46 8.82 20.54
C PHE A 509 4.23 8.12 21.12
N LEU A 510 3.01 8.53 20.75
CA LEU A 510 1.77 7.86 21.15
C LEU A 510 1.76 6.41 20.66
N CYS A 511 2.10 6.17 19.40
CA CYS A 511 2.18 4.83 18.80
C CYS A 511 3.18 3.93 19.54
N ASN A 512 4.40 4.43 19.79
CA ASN A 512 5.39 3.72 20.61
C ASN A 512 4.86 3.47 22.03
N SER A 513 4.19 4.44 22.63
CA SER A 513 3.64 4.32 23.98
C SER A 513 2.59 3.22 24.05
N VAL A 514 1.67 3.17 23.08
CA VAL A 514 0.67 2.10 22.94
C VAL A 514 1.34 0.72 22.83
N LEU A 515 2.39 0.62 22.00
CA LEU A 515 3.16 -0.62 21.87
C LEU A 515 3.81 -1.04 23.21
N LEU A 516 4.39 -0.07 23.93
CA LEU A 516 5.07 -0.27 25.21
C LEU A 516 4.14 -0.45 26.41
N LEU A 517 2.81 -0.32 26.26
CA LEU A 517 1.86 -0.57 27.35
C LEU A 517 2.01 -2.01 27.87
N ALA A 518 2.38 -2.17 29.13
CA ALA A 518 2.44 -3.49 29.75
C ALA A 518 1.03 -3.96 30.12
N VAL A 519 0.68 -5.20 29.79
CA VAL A 519 -0.56 -5.83 30.27
C VAL A 519 -0.20 -6.86 31.32
N ASN A 520 -0.71 -6.65 32.52
CA ASN A 520 -0.92 -7.68 33.52
C ASN A 520 -2.42 -7.96 33.58
N SER A 521 -2.84 -9.16 33.99
CA SER A 521 -4.27 -9.52 34.08
C SER A 521 -5.09 -8.51 34.90
N GLU A 522 -4.46 -7.88 35.90
CA GLU A 522 -5.08 -6.87 36.77
C GLU A 522 -5.36 -5.52 36.06
N ASN A 523 -4.66 -5.21 34.96
CA ASN A 523 -4.75 -3.91 34.28
C ASN A 523 -5.52 -3.97 32.96
N GLU A 524 -6.04 -5.14 32.58
CA GLU A 524 -6.66 -5.38 31.28
C GLU A 524 -7.84 -4.45 31.00
N GLU A 525 -8.74 -4.27 31.96
CA GLU A 525 -9.92 -3.42 31.83
C GLU A 525 -9.53 -1.93 31.66
N MET A 526 -8.58 -1.45 32.47
CA MET A 526 -8.07 -0.08 32.37
C MET A 526 -7.42 0.18 31.00
N ILE A 527 -6.62 -0.78 30.51
CA ILE A 527 -5.93 -0.66 29.21
C ILE A 527 -6.94 -0.68 28.07
N SER A 528 -7.93 -1.57 28.12
CA SER A 528 -9.03 -1.60 27.13
C SER A 528 -9.79 -0.27 27.08
N GLN A 529 -10.05 0.32 28.25
CA GLN A 529 -10.69 1.63 28.34
C GLN A 529 -9.79 2.76 27.80
N ASP A 530 -8.49 2.72 28.05
CA ASP A 530 -7.53 3.70 27.51
C ASP A 530 -7.45 3.62 25.99
N LEU A 531 -7.39 2.41 25.41
CA LEU A 531 -7.40 2.21 23.95
C LEU A 531 -8.72 2.66 23.32
N THR A 532 -9.84 2.42 24.00
CA THR A 532 -11.17 2.92 23.58
C THR A 532 -11.22 4.45 23.62
N ASN A 533 -10.67 5.05 24.69
CA ASN A 533 -10.62 6.49 24.87
C ASN A 533 -9.75 7.16 23.80
N ILE A 534 -8.65 6.52 23.38
CA ILE A 534 -7.80 6.98 22.28
C ILE A 534 -8.65 7.20 21.02
N PHE A 535 -9.44 6.21 20.60
CA PHE A 535 -10.29 6.38 19.41
C PHE A 535 -11.41 7.41 19.58
N LYS A 536 -12.04 7.48 20.76
CA LYS A 536 -13.13 8.43 21.00
C LYS A 536 -12.68 9.88 21.12
N LYS A 537 -11.44 10.12 21.57
CA LYS A 537 -10.91 11.46 21.87
C LYS A 537 -10.00 12.01 20.80
N ILE A 538 -9.34 11.16 20.01
CA ILE A 538 -8.50 11.64 18.91
C ILE A 538 -9.42 12.28 17.87
N GLU A 539 -9.05 13.49 17.45
CA GLU A 539 -9.77 14.21 16.41
C GLU A 539 -9.77 13.37 15.12
N PRO A 540 -10.92 13.23 14.43
CA PRO A 540 -11.01 12.45 13.20
C PRO A 540 -9.94 12.82 12.16
N ASP A 541 -9.62 14.11 12.03
CA ASP A 541 -8.60 14.61 11.11
C ASP A 541 -7.19 14.08 11.41
N ILE A 542 -6.90 13.77 12.68
CA ILE A 542 -5.63 13.14 13.08
C ILE A 542 -5.63 11.67 12.66
N LEU A 543 -6.72 10.92 12.87
CA LEU A 543 -6.82 9.53 12.41
C LEU A 543 -6.72 9.44 10.88
N ILE A 544 -7.21 10.45 10.15
CA ILE A 544 -7.10 10.56 8.68
C ILE A 544 -5.65 10.75 8.26
N LYS A 545 -4.91 11.61 8.94
CA LYS A 545 -3.50 11.89 8.61
C LYS A 545 -2.54 10.79 9.09
N TYR A 546 -2.91 10.05 10.13
CA TYR A 546 -2.03 9.08 10.80
C TYR A 546 -2.75 7.72 10.99
N PRO A 547 -3.00 6.99 9.90
CA PRO A 547 -3.74 5.73 9.92
C PRO A 547 -3.04 4.64 10.74
N GLU A 548 -1.72 4.71 10.96
CA GLU A 548 -0.99 3.74 11.77
C GLU A 548 -1.45 3.69 13.24
N ILE A 549 -2.09 4.74 13.76
CA ILE A 549 -2.69 4.72 15.11
C ILE A 549 -3.65 3.54 15.23
N TRP A 550 -4.47 3.29 14.20
CA TRP A 550 -5.35 2.14 14.15
C TRP A 550 -4.58 0.83 14.23
N GLN A 551 -3.50 0.71 13.46
CA GLN A 551 -2.70 -0.51 13.39
C GLN A 551 -2.09 -0.82 14.76
N PHE A 552 -1.48 0.17 15.42
CA PHE A 552 -0.87 -0.01 16.74
C PHE A 552 -1.89 -0.41 17.81
N VAL A 553 -3.07 0.23 17.83
CA VAL A 553 -4.10 -0.14 18.80
C VAL A 553 -4.66 -1.53 18.53
N VAL A 554 -4.97 -1.85 17.28
CA VAL A 554 -5.53 -3.16 16.91
C VAL A 554 -4.53 -4.29 17.10
N ILE A 555 -3.24 -4.08 16.77
CA ILE A 555 -2.15 -4.99 17.10
C ILE A 555 -2.11 -5.24 18.61
N LYS A 556 -2.20 -4.17 19.40
CA LYS A 556 -2.13 -4.28 20.86
C LYS A 556 -3.32 -5.05 21.44
N LEU A 557 -4.53 -4.76 20.98
CA LEU A 557 -5.74 -5.47 21.39
C LEU A 557 -5.65 -6.95 20.99
N ASN A 558 -5.18 -7.25 19.77
CA ASN A 558 -5.04 -8.62 19.29
C ASN A 558 -3.97 -9.41 20.08
N TYR A 559 -2.79 -8.82 20.27
CA TYR A 559 -1.68 -9.42 21.03
C TYR A 559 -2.10 -9.81 22.44
N HIS A 560 -2.95 -9.00 23.07
CA HIS A 560 -3.48 -9.25 24.41
C HIS A 560 -4.86 -9.92 24.44
N LYS A 561 -5.38 -10.38 23.29
CA LYS A 561 -6.69 -11.07 23.16
C LYS A 561 -7.89 -10.25 23.65
N MET A 562 -7.83 -8.93 23.56
CA MET A 562 -8.88 -7.99 23.99
C MET A 562 -9.89 -7.63 22.88
N LEU A 563 -9.82 -8.26 21.70
CA LEU A 563 -10.74 -8.03 20.58
C LEU A 563 -12.07 -8.77 20.78
N THR A 564 -12.92 -8.27 21.67
CA THR A 564 -14.30 -8.77 21.85
C THR A 564 -15.19 -8.37 20.68
N GLU A 565 -16.31 -9.08 20.45
CA GLU A 565 -17.28 -8.72 19.39
C GLU A 565 -17.78 -7.27 19.50
N GLN A 566 -17.98 -6.78 20.73
CA GLN A 566 -18.39 -5.40 20.97
C GLN A 566 -17.28 -4.41 20.58
N MET A 567 -16.03 -4.72 20.91
CA MET A 567 -14.87 -3.92 20.52
C MET A 567 -14.72 -3.89 18.99
N ILE A 568 -14.83 -5.06 18.34
CA ILE A 568 -14.78 -5.19 16.88
C ILE A 568 -15.88 -4.37 16.22
N ALA A 569 -17.12 -4.44 16.72
CA ALA A 569 -18.24 -3.65 16.19
C ALA A 569 -18.00 -2.14 16.33
N MET A 570 -17.47 -1.69 17.48
CA MET A 570 -17.12 -0.28 17.69
C MET A 570 -15.98 0.17 16.75
N LEU A 571 -14.90 -0.62 16.66
CA LEU A 571 -13.78 -0.35 15.77
C LEU A 571 -14.24 -0.29 14.30
N LEU A 572 -15.14 -1.20 13.91
CA LEU A 572 -15.73 -1.22 12.58
C LEU A 572 -16.59 0.02 12.31
N GLN A 573 -17.43 0.42 13.26
CA GLN A 573 -18.23 1.65 13.12
C GLN A 573 -17.35 2.89 12.97
N GLU A 574 -16.32 3.03 13.81
CA GLU A 574 -15.38 4.15 13.72
C GLU A 574 -14.56 4.09 12.41
N TYR A 575 -14.21 2.90 11.92
CA TYR A 575 -13.55 2.74 10.62
C TYR A 575 -14.47 3.18 9.46
N LEU A 576 -15.72 2.72 9.45
CA LEU A 576 -16.70 3.02 8.40
C LEU A 576 -17.05 4.51 8.32
N LYS A 577 -17.03 5.27 9.42
CA LYS A 577 -17.26 6.72 9.39
C LYS A 577 -16.29 7.48 8.47
N HIS A 578 -15.11 6.91 8.24
CA HIS A 578 -14.00 7.63 7.63
C HIS A 578 -13.37 6.87 6.44
N HIS A 579 -13.84 5.66 6.11
CA HIS A 579 -13.30 4.81 5.03
C HIS A 579 -13.21 5.50 3.67
N ARG A 580 -14.19 6.34 3.31
CA ARG A 580 -14.20 7.09 2.02
C ARG A 580 -13.11 8.15 1.96
N THR A 581 -12.70 8.68 3.11
CA THR A 581 -11.71 9.76 3.22
C THR A 581 -10.29 9.19 3.35
N TYR A 582 -10.14 8.01 3.97
CA TYR A 582 -8.84 7.35 4.15
C TYR A 582 -8.20 6.82 2.86
N GLY A 583 -8.96 6.78 1.76
CA GLY A 583 -8.52 6.21 0.48
C GLY A 583 -7.87 4.83 0.70
N THR A 584 -8.64 3.77 0.97
CA THR A 584 -8.14 2.38 0.99
C THR A 584 -7.00 2.01 1.97
N ASN A 585 -6.41 2.92 2.75
CA ASN A 585 -5.08 2.69 3.31
C ASN A 585 -4.98 1.99 4.68
N ASN A 586 -6.00 1.27 5.14
CA ASN A 586 -5.87 0.47 6.37
C ASN A 586 -6.42 -0.94 6.27
N TYR A 587 -6.05 -1.60 5.18
CA TYR A 587 -6.44 -2.97 4.93
C TYR A 587 -5.94 -3.97 5.98
N PHE A 588 -4.82 -3.69 6.66
CA PHE A 588 -4.37 -4.47 7.82
C PHE A 588 -5.42 -4.49 8.94
N VAL A 589 -6.01 -3.34 9.24
CA VAL A 589 -7.03 -3.24 10.29
C VAL A 589 -8.26 -4.04 9.90
N LEU A 590 -8.68 -3.96 8.64
CA LEU A 590 -9.74 -4.81 8.11
C LEU A 590 -9.40 -6.28 8.25
N ASP A 591 -8.18 -6.70 7.88
CA ASP A 591 -7.73 -8.10 8.01
C ASP A 591 -7.80 -8.57 9.47
N VAL A 592 -7.36 -7.75 10.43
CA VAL A 592 -7.45 -8.11 11.87
C VAL A 592 -8.91 -8.16 12.34
N LEU A 593 -9.77 -7.22 11.92
CA LEU A 593 -11.20 -7.22 12.27
C LEU A 593 -11.91 -8.45 11.67
N ILE A 594 -11.63 -8.78 10.41
CA ILE A 594 -12.17 -9.95 9.70
C ILE A 594 -11.72 -11.24 10.39
N ASN A 595 -10.44 -11.35 10.73
CA ASN A 595 -9.90 -12.55 11.35
C ASN A 595 -10.45 -12.77 12.77
N ASN A 596 -10.71 -11.70 13.51
CA ASN A 596 -11.18 -11.79 14.90
C ASN A 596 -12.70 -11.82 15.06
N THR A 597 -13.49 -11.39 14.07
CA THR A 597 -14.95 -11.46 14.20
C THR A 597 -15.46 -12.90 14.17
N GLN A 598 -16.45 -13.20 14.99
CA GLN A 598 -17.09 -14.51 15.14
C GLN A 598 -18.51 -14.52 14.56
N LYS A 599 -19.05 -13.36 14.15
CA LYS A 599 -20.43 -13.24 13.68
C LYS A 599 -20.48 -13.02 12.16
N VAL A 600 -21.14 -13.93 11.45
CA VAL A 600 -21.39 -13.86 9.99
C VAL A 600 -22.05 -12.54 9.60
N LYS A 601 -23.08 -12.10 10.33
CA LYS A 601 -23.82 -10.85 10.06
C LYS A 601 -22.92 -9.60 10.05
N THR A 602 -21.90 -9.56 10.91
CA THR A 602 -20.96 -8.44 10.99
C THR A 602 -20.11 -8.34 9.71
N LEU A 603 -19.68 -9.49 9.16
CA LEU A 603 -18.93 -9.53 7.90
C LEU A 603 -19.80 -9.23 6.67
N ILE A 604 -21.04 -9.72 6.64
CA ILE A 604 -21.97 -9.39 5.56
C ILE A 604 -22.20 -7.87 5.52
N SER A 605 -22.45 -7.26 6.67
CA SER A 605 -22.60 -5.80 6.78
C SER A 605 -21.33 -5.06 6.32
N LEU A 606 -20.14 -5.61 6.58
CA LEU A 606 -18.88 -5.04 6.09
C LEU A 606 -18.82 -5.07 4.55
N ILE A 607 -19.23 -6.16 3.91
CA ILE A 607 -19.27 -6.30 2.45
C ILE A 607 -20.28 -5.34 1.84
N GLU A 608 -21.49 -5.26 2.40
CA GLU A 608 -22.55 -4.35 1.93
C GLU A 608 -22.13 -2.89 2.02
N ASN A 609 -21.45 -2.49 3.09
CA ASN A 609 -21.04 -1.09 3.31
C ASN A 609 -19.81 -0.68 2.49
N LEU A 610 -18.80 -1.55 2.38
CA LEU A 610 -17.56 -1.23 1.65
C LEU A 610 -17.64 -1.53 0.16
N LYS A 611 -18.46 -2.50 -0.25
CA LYS A 611 -18.50 -3.13 -1.59
C LYS A 611 -17.20 -3.83 -1.97
N ILE A 612 -17.32 -4.94 -2.72
CA ILE A 612 -16.19 -5.78 -3.15
C ILE A 612 -15.18 -4.98 -3.99
N GLU A 613 -15.65 -4.06 -4.82
CA GLU A 613 -14.83 -3.23 -5.71
C GLU A 613 -13.81 -2.32 -4.99
N ASN A 614 -13.98 -2.09 -3.68
CA ASN A 614 -13.05 -1.30 -2.87
C ASN A 614 -12.10 -2.16 -2.01
N MET A 615 -12.22 -3.49 -2.09
CA MET A 615 -11.39 -4.45 -1.36
C MET A 615 -10.30 -4.99 -2.28
N ASP A 616 -9.12 -5.25 -1.74
CA ASP A 616 -8.06 -5.90 -2.49
C ASP A 616 -8.13 -7.43 -2.38
N ASP A 617 -7.37 -8.12 -3.24
CA ASP A 617 -7.29 -9.59 -3.28
C ASP A 617 -7.00 -10.21 -1.90
N ASN A 618 -6.22 -9.54 -1.06
CA ASN A 618 -5.90 -10.03 0.28
C ASN A 618 -7.12 -9.99 1.21
N ASN A 619 -7.84 -8.87 1.26
CA ASN A 619 -9.06 -8.77 2.07
C ASN A 619 -10.11 -9.78 1.59
N ILE A 620 -10.28 -9.91 0.27
CA ILE A 620 -11.23 -10.87 -0.31
C ILE A 620 -10.80 -12.31 0.04
N SER A 621 -9.51 -12.64 -0.06
CA SER A 621 -8.95 -13.94 0.36
C SER A 621 -9.22 -14.24 1.84
N HIS A 622 -9.05 -13.26 2.73
CA HIS A 622 -9.33 -13.42 4.16
C HIS A 622 -10.82 -13.59 4.42
N LEU A 623 -11.69 -12.81 3.76
CA LEU A 623 -13.14 -12.96 3.85
C LEU A 623 -13.58 -14.36 3.39
N ILE A 624 -13.13 -14.80 2.22
CA ILE A 624 -13.42 -16.14 1.69
C ILE A 624 -12.99 -17.21 2.69
N SER A 625 -11.75 -17.13 3.18
CA SER A 625 -11.23 -18.09 4.17
C SER A 625 -12.07 -18.09 5.45
N LYS A 626 -12.56 -16.92 5.87
CA LYS A 626 -13.38 -16.73 7.06
C LYS A 626 -14.79 -17.30 6.89
N PHE A 627 -15.44 -17.10 5.74
CA PHE A 627 -16.74 -17.71 5.45
C PHE A 627 -16.66 -19.23 5.37
N TYR A 628 -15.63 -19.81 4.74
CA TYR A 628 -15.41 -21.26 4.79
C TYR A 628 -15.20 -21.76 6.22
N LYS A 629 -14.49 -21.00 7.06
CA LYS A 629 -14.33 -21.34 8.48
C LYS A 629 -15.67 -21.29 9.24
N PHE A 630 -16.53 -20.32 8.96
CA PHE A 630 -17.87 -20.27 9.54
C PHE A 630 -18.72 -21.46 9.11
N ALA A 631 -18.76 -21.77 7.81
CA ALA A 631 -19.43 -22.96 7.29
C ALA A 631 -18.94 -24.25 7.97
N LYS A 632 -17.62 -24.37 8.20
CA LYS A 632 -17.03 -25.56 8.85
C LYS A 632 -17.41 -25.65 10.33
N ASN A 633 -17.43 -24.53 11.05
CA ASN A 633 -17.76 -24.52 12.47
C ASN A 633 -19.25 -24.78 12.75
N GLN A 634 -20.11 -24.54 11.76
CA GLN A 634 -21.56 -24.74 11.84
C GLN A 634 -22.00 -26.12 11.30
N SER A 635 -21.08 -26.95 10.80
CA SER A 635 -21.38 -28.18 10.05
C SER A 635 -21.89 -29.38 10.88
N SER A 636 -22.47 -29.17 12.06
CA SER A 636 -23.16 -30.23 12.80
C SER A 636 -24.51 -30.64 12.20
N GLY A 637 -24.96 -29.91 11.17
CA GLY A 637 -26.06 -30.22 10.26
C GLY A 637 -25.91 -29.34 9.02
N ILE A 638 -26.43 -29.77 7.87
CA ILE A 638 -26.44 -28.91 6.67
C ILE A 638 -27.54 -27.85 6.84
N ASP A 639 -27.24 -26.83 7.64
CA ASP A 639 -28.13 -25.72 7.92
C ASP A 639 -28.08 -24.68 6.78
N LEU A 640 -29.19 -23.93 6.59
CA LEU A 640 -29.29 -22.82 5.63
C LEU A 640 -28.15 -21.80 5.80
N GLU A 641 -27.65 -21.61 7.02
CA GLU A 641 -26.53 -20.70 7.31
C GLU A 641 -25.20 -21.20 6.74
N THR A 642 -24.99 -22.52 6.73
CA THR A 642 -23.81 -23.14 6.11
C THR A 642 -23.81 -22.91 4.59
N TYR A 643 -24.96 -23.12 3.93
CA TYR A 643 -25.10 -22.82 2.50
C TYR A 643 -24.86 -21.34 2.18
N ASN A 644 -25.47 -20.43 2.95
CA ASN A 644 -25.28 -19.00 2.76
C ASN A 644 -23.80 -18.60 2.88
N CYS A 645 -23.05 -19.18 3.83
CA CYS A 645 -21.61 -18.92 3.96
C CYS A 645 -20.82 -19.42 2.75
N LEU A 646 -21.12 -20.62 2.25
CA LEU A 646 -20.45 -21.19 1.07
C LEU A 646 -20.75 -20.39 -0.19
N ASP A 647 -22.01 -20.01 -0.41
CA ASP A 647 -22.43 -19.22 -1.56
C ASP A 647 -21.81 -17.83 -1.53
N THR A 648 -21.76 -17.19 -0.36
CA THR A 648 -21.07 -15.90 -0.21
C THR A 648 -19.57 -16.03 -0.55
N ALA A 649 -18.89 -17.08 -0.08
CA ALA A 649 -17.48 -17.30 -0.40
C ALA A 649 -17.24 -17.53 -1.90
N ARG A 650 -18.12 -18.28 -2.56
CA ARG A 650 -18.08 -18.55 -4.01
C ARG A 650 -18.41 -17.32 -4.84
N GLU A 651 -19.38 -16.52 -4.40
CA GLU A 651 -19.74 -15.25 -5.03
C GLU A 651 -18.57 -14.27 -4.96
N LEU A 652 -17.93 -14.12 -3.80
CA LEU A 652 -16.74 -13.29 -3.63
C LEU A 652 -15.61 -13.72 -4.58
N TYR A 653 -15.38 -15.03 -4.74
CA TYR A 653 -14.37 -15.56 -5.66
C TYR A 653 -14.75 -15.32 -7.14
N THR A 654 -16.02 -15.49 -7.49
CA THR A 654 -16.52 -15.37 -8.87
C THR A 654 -16.54 -13.91 -9.32
N ASN A 655 -16.92 -12.99 -8.44
CA ASN A 655 -16.98 -11.56 -8.71
C ASN A 655 -15.60 -10.90 -8.70
N SER A 656 -14.56 -11.60 -8.26
CA SER A 656 -13.18 -11.10 -8.33
C SER A 656 -12.69 -11.08 -9.78
N LYS A 657 -12.35 -9.87 -10.28
CA LYS A 657 -11.87 -9.68 -11.65
C LYS A 657 -10.52 -10.35 -11.91
N PHE A 658 -9.67 -10.38 -10.89
CA PHE A 658 -8.37 -11.07 -10.91
C PHE A 658 -8.29 -12.03 -9.74
N LYS A 659 -7.55 -13.13 -9.94
CA LYS A 659 -7.47 -14.21 -8.95
C LYS A 659 -6.01 -14.49 -8.65
N SER A 660 -5.43 -13.75 -7.70
CA SER A 660 -4.05 -14.01 -7.23
C SER A 660 -3.82 -15.45 -6.76
N SER A 661 -2.54 -15.84 -6.67
CA SER A 661 -2.16 -17.17 -6.15
C SER A 661 -2.72 -17.39 -4.73
N ARG A 662 -2.76 -16.31 -3.93
CA ARG A 662 -3.34 -16.31 -2.57
C ARG A 662 -4.85 -16.53 -2.60
N LEU A 663 -5.59 -15.74 -3.38
CA LEU A 663 -7.05 -15.87 -3.50
C LEU A 663 -7.43 -17.28 -3.98
N ASN A 664 -6.76 -17.77 -5.02
CA ASN A 664 -6.94 -19.11 -5.55
C ASN A 664 -6.64 -20.19 -4.50
N SER A 665 -5.55 -20.06 -3.76
CA SER A 665 -5.19 -21.05 -2.73
C SER A 665 -6.17 -21.05 -1.56
N SER A 666 -6.65 -19.88 -1.13
CA SER A 666 -7.70 -19.77 -0.10
C SER A 666 -9.01 -20.40 -0.54
N HIS A 667 -9.45 -20.12 -1.77
CA HIS A 667 -10.66 -20.71 -2.34
C HIS A 667 -10.52 -22.22 -2.52
N LEU A 668 -9.39 -22.68 -3.08
CA LEU A 668 -9.10 -24.10 -3.26
C LEU A 668 -9.10 -24.86 -1.93
N LEU A 669 -8.49 -24.30 -0.88
CA LEU A 669 -8.47 -24.94 0.44
C LEU A 669 -9.87 -25.05 1.05
N GLY A 670 -10.70 -24.02 0.87
CA GLY A 670 -12.10 -24.05 1.29
C GLY A 670 -12.88 -25.13 0.55
N GLU A 671 -12.82 -25.12 -0.77
CA GLU A 671 -13.50 -26.13 -1.60
C GLU A 671 -12.94 -27.55 -1.38
N ALA A 672 -11.66 -27.71 -1.06
CA ALA A 672 -11.08 -29.00 -0.68
C ALA A 672 -11.75 -29.63 0.56
N ILE A 673 -12.43 -28.84 1.40
CA ILE A 673 -13.16 -29.33 2.57
C ILE A 673 -14.59 -29.74 2.18
N PHE A 674 -15.27 -28.94 1.35
CA PHE A 674 -16.71 -29.08 1.08
C PHE A 674 -17.04 -29.80 -0.23
N SER A 675 -16.14 -29.79 -1.21
CA SER A 675 -16.28 -30.46 -2.50
C SER A 675 -14.94 -31.10 -2.94
N PRO A 676 -14.40 -32.03 -2.14
CA PRO A 676 -13.06 -32.59 -2.33
C PRO A 676 -12.87 -33.39 -3.63
N GLN A 677 -13.96 -33.86 -4.26
CA GLN A 677 -13.91 -34.59 -5.53
C GLN A 677 -13.42 -33.71 -6.69
N ASP A 678 -13.76 -32.42 -6.67
CA ASP A 678 -13.44 -31.47 -7.73
C ASP A 678 -12.09 -30.77 -7.53
N THR A 679 -11.36 -31.07 -6.45
CA THR A 679 -10.10 -30.42 -6.12
C THR A 679 -9.08 -30.52 -7.23
N PHE A 680 -8.94 -31.67 -7.90
CA PHE A 680 -7.98 -31.83 -9.00
C PHE A 680 -8.24 -30.88 -10.16
N LYS A 681 -9.49 -30.77 -10.62
CA LYS A 681 -9.88 -29.86 -11.71
C LYS A 681 -9.56 -28.42 -11.35
N ARG A 682 -9.89 -28.02 -10.11
CA ARG A 682 -9.61 -26.66 -9.61
C ARG A 682 -8.12 -26.40 -9.48
N TYR A 683 -7.37 -27.36 -8.92
CA TYR A 683 -5.92 -27.26 -8.78
C TYR A 683 -5.22 -27.04 -10.12
N ASN A 684 -5.55 -27.82 -11.15
CA ASN A 684 -4.97 -27.64 -12.48
C ASN A 684 -5.34 -26.29 -13.09
N SER A 685 -6.61 -25.87 -12.99
CA SER A 685 -7.03 -24.56 -13.50
C SER A 685 -6.29 -23.39 -12.84
N ILE A 686 -5.80 -23.58 -11.60
CA ILE A 686 -4.98 -22.60 -10.90
C ILE A 686 -3.52 -22.70 -11.36
N ASN A 687 -2.97 -23.92 -11.42
CA ASN A 687 -1.58 -24.16 -11.79
C ASN A 687 -1.24 -23.67 -13.22
N ASP A 688 -2.18 -23.76 -14.15
CA ASP A 688 -2.01 -23.31 -15.54
C ASP A 688 -1.71 -21.81 -15.66
N HIS A 689 -2.06 -21.02 -14.64
CA HIS A 689 -2.03 -19.56 -14.69
C HIS A 689 -1.33 -18.89 -13.50
N PHE A 690 -1.12 -19.60 -12.38
CA PHE A 690 -0.65 -19.02 -11.12
C PHE A 690 0.39 -19.90 -10.41
N LYS A 691 1.19 -19.27 -9.56
CA LYS A 691 2.25 -19.95 -8.80
C LYS A 691 1.64 -20.88 -7.76
N ILE A 692 2.06 -22.15 -7.76
CA ILE A 692 1.74 -23.10 -6.69
C ILE A 692 2.27 -22.57 -5.36
N THR A 693 1.44 -22.66 -4.33
CA THR A 693 1.81 -22.29 -2.96
C THR A 693 1.74 -23.51 -2.02
N GLN A 694 2.33 -23.37 -0.83
CA GLN A 694 2.19 -24.39 0.23
C GLN A 694 0.72 -24.67 0.59
N LEU A 695 -0.14 -23.65 0.51
CA LEU A 695 -1.59 -23.79 0.74
C LEU A 695 -2.25 -24.60 -0.38
N SER A 696 -1.85 -24.40 -1.64
CA SER A 696 -2.36 -25.18 -2.77
C SER A 696 -2.02 -26.66 -2.61
N ILE A 697 -0.78 -26.98 -2.21
CA ILE A 697 -0.34 -28.36 -1.93
C ILE A 697 -1.08 -28.92 -0.71
N SER A 698 -1.23 -28.13 0.35
CA SER A 698 -2.01 -28.53 1.53
C SER A 698 -3.45 -28.89 1.18
N SER A 699 -4.05 -28.19 0.21
CA SER A 699 -5.44 -28.44 -0.24
C SER A 699 -5.60 -29.82 -0.87
N LEU A 700 -4.56 -30.34 -1.54
CA LEU A 700 -4.55 -31.71 -2.08
C LEU A 700 -4.65 -32.73 -0.95
N PHE A 701 -3.77 -32.63 0.06
CA PHE A 701 -3.80 -33.53 1.23
C PHE A 701 -5.08 -33.40 2.05
N VAL A 702 -5.61 -32.18 2.22
CA VAL A 702 -6.91 -31.97 2.89
C VAL A 702 -8.03 -32.67 2.12
N SER A 703 -8.03 -32.60 0.80
CA SER A 703 -9.04 -33.29 -0.03
C SER A 703 -8.91 -34.80 0.09
N VAL A 704 -7.69 -35.35 0.03
CA VAL A 704 -7.43 -36.78 0.25
C VAL A 704 -8.03 -37.25 1.57
N TYR A 705 -7.75 -36.51 2.64
CA TYR A 705 -8.27 -36.80 3.98
C TYR A 705 -9.80 -36.72 4.03
N LYS A 706 -10.41 -35.74 3.37
CA LYS A 706 -11.88 -35.57 3.32
C LYS A 706 -12.59 -36.61 2.46
N LEU A 707 -11.97 -37.04 1.37
CA LEU A 707 -12.46 -38.17 0.57
C LEU A 707 -12.43 -39.47 1.38
N TYR A 708 -11.40 -39.66 2.20
CA TYR A 708 -11.31 -40.79 3.12
C TYR A 708 -12.38 -40.72 4.21
N GLU A 709 -12.54 -39.58 4.90
CA GLU A 709 -13.58 -39.40 5.92
C GLU A 709 -15.02 -39.56 5.39
N SER A 710 -15.23 -39.39 4.08
CA SER A 710 -16.54 -39.52 3.42
C SER A 710 -16.75 -40.86 2.70
N ASP A 711 -15.85 -41.83 2.85
CA ASP A 711 -15.89 -43.13 2.16
C ASP A 711 -16.04 -43.02 0.62
N THR A 712 -15.46 -41.96 0.04
CA THR A 712 -15.46 -41.71 -1.42
C THR A 712 -14.06 -41.78 -2.04
N TYR A 713 -13.01 -41.95 -1.24
CA TYR A 713 -11.62 -42.02 -1.69
C TYR A 713 -11.42 -43.00 -2.84
N ASP A 714 -11.91 -44.24 -2.72
CA ASP A 714 -11.71 -45.28 -3.74
C ASP A 714 -12.49 -45.03 -5.04
N LYS A 715 -13.45 -44.09 -5.03
CA LYS A 715 -14.30 -43.73 -6.19
C LYS A 715 -13.75 -42.55 -6.99
N VAL A 716 -12.77 -41.84 -6.46
CA VAL A 716 -12.19 -40.66 -7.11
C VAL A 716 -10.83 -41.01 -7.69
N ARG A 717 -10.56 -40.53 -8.90
CA ARG A 717 -9.26 -40.60 -9.54
C ARG A 717 -8.87 -39.22 -10.06
N TRP A 718 -7.59 -38.91 -9.95
CA TRP A 718 -6.96 -37.68 -10.42
C TRP A 718 -6.01 -37.99 -11.57
N GLY A 719 -5.56 -36.97 -12.31
CA GLY A 719 -4.73 -37.12 -13.51
C GLY A 719 -5.50 -36.87 -14.80
N ALA A 720 -4.78 -36.56 -15.90
CA ALA A 720 -5.39 -36.21 -17.18
C ALA A 720 -6.30 -37.33 -17.73
N ASN A 721 -5.99 -38.58 -17.40
CA ASN A 721 -6.75 -39.77 -17.79
C ASN A 721 -7.60 -40.36 -16.65
N ASN A 722 -7.70 -39.68 -15.50
CA ASN A 722 -8.38 -40.16 -14.29
C ASN A 722 -7.89 -41.56 -13.83
N ASP A 723 -6.57 -41.75 -13.78
CA ASP A 723 -5.91 -43.02 -13.50
C ASP A 723 -5.10 -43.03 -12.19
N VAL A 724 -4.76 -41.87 -11.63
CA VAL A 724 -3.92 -41.75 -10.43
C VAL A 724 -4.79 -41.64 -9.16
N MET A 725 -4.37 -42.30 -8.09
CA MET A 725 -5.03 -42.14 -6.79
C MET A 725 -4.76 -40.75 -6.19
N PRO A 726 -5.74 -40.13 -5.50
CA PRO A 726 -5.56 -38.78 -4.96
C PRO A 726 -4.33 -38.61 -4.05
N LEU A 727 -4.02 -39.60 -3.21
CA LEU A 727 -2.83 -39.55 -2.33
C LEU A 727 -1.53 -39.55 -3.12
N ASP A 728 -1.42 -40.42 -4.14
CA ASP A 728 -0.19 -40.57 -4.93
C ASP A 728 0.08 -39.30 -5.74
N PHE A 729 -0.96 -38.67 -6.30
CA PHE A 729 -0.84 -37.36 -6.94
C PHE A 729 -0.39 -36.26 -5.95
N ALA A 730 -0.96 -36.23 -4.75
CA ALA A 730 -0.57 -35.24 -3.73
C ALA A 730 0.89 -35.42 -3.28
N LEU A 731 1.37 -36.66 -3.16
CA LEU A 731 2.76 -37.00 -2.87
C LEU A 731 3.71 -36.56 -3.98
N ASP A 732 3.34 -36.79 -5.24
CA ASP A 732 4.13 -36.37 -6.40
C ASP A 732 4.28 -34.84 -6.44
N GLU A 733 3.17 -34.11 -6.30
CA GLU A 733 3.18 -32.65 -6.26
C GLU A 733 3.96 -32.09 -5.05
N PHE A 734 3.89 -32.75 -3.88
CA PHE A 734 4.73 -32.39 -2.74
C PHE A 734 6.22 -32.57 -3.04
N ASN A 735 6.60 -33.68 -3.65
CA ASN A 735 8.00 -33.98 -3.98
C ASN A 735 8.56 -33.13 -5.11
N LYS A 736 7.69 -32.70 -6.02
CA LYS A 736 7.99 -31.83 -7.15
C LYS A 736 8.14 -30.37 -6.76
N HIS A 737 7.45 -29.90 -5.72
CA HIS A 737 7.42 -28.47 -5.38
C HIS A 737 7.98 -28.09 -4.01
N ILE A 738 8.14 -29.02 -3.07
CA ILE A 738 8.74 -28.74 -1.76
C ILE A 738 10.23 -29.06 -1.78
N SER A 739 11.05 -28.16 -1.25
CA SER A 739 12.51 -28.35 -1.15
C SER A 739 12.88 -29.63 -0.40
N ARG A 740 13.99 -30.26 -0.78
CA ARG A 740 14.55 -31.43 -0.08
C ARG A 740 15.72 -31.03 0.82
N ALA A 741 16.47 -30.01 0.45
CA ALA A 741 17.56 -29.42 1.23
C ALA A 741 17.49 -27.89 1.29
N TYR A 742 18.20 -27.28 2.25
CA TYR A 742 18.20 -25.81 2.46
C TYR A 742 18.67 -25.00 1.23
N GLY A 743 19.48 -25.60 0.36
CA GLY A 743 20.02 -24.97 -0.85
C GLY A 743 19.01 -24.88 -2.01
N ASP A 744 18.05 -25.81 -2.08
CA ASP A 744 17.14 -25.99 -3.23
C ASP A 744 16.18 -24.81 -3.45
N THR A 745 16.10 -23.88 -2.50
CA THR A 745 15.23 -22.69 -2.63
C THR A 745 15.68 -21.76 -3.76
N SER A 746 16.94 -21.84 -4.22
CA SER A 746 17.41 -21.15 -5.42
C SER A 746 16.73 -21.64 -6.70
N ASP A 747 16.23 -22.88 -6.70
CA ASP A 747 15.69 -23.55 -7.89
C ASP A 747 14.16 -23.35 -8.02
N GLY A 748 13.59 -22.43 -7.23
CA GLY A 748 12.16 -22.10 -7.25
C GLY A 748 11.28 -23.04 -6.41
N MET A 749 11.87 -23.98 -5.69
CA MET A 749 11.19 -24.89 -4.75
C MET A 749 10.74 -24.17 -3.48
N LEU A 750 9.64 -24.63 -2.88
CA LEU A 750 9.05 -24.05 -1.69
C LEU A 750 9.67 -24.67 -0.42
N TYR A 751 10.17 -23.84 0.47
CA TYR A 751 10.51 -24.27 1.83
C TYR A 751 9.22 -24.65 2.58
N PRO A 752 9.10 -25.79 3.28
CA PRO A 752 7.84 -26.16 3.93
C PRO A 752 7.52 -25.28 5.14
N ASN A 753 6.27 -25.34 5.63
CA ASN A 753 5.83 -24.72 6.88
C ASN A 753 5.14 -25.72 7.82
N ASP A 754 4.95 -25.36 9.09
CA ASP A 754 4.37 -26.26 10.10
C ASP A 754 2.98 -26.77 9.74
N ASN A 755 2.13 -25.93 9.11
CA ASN A 755 0.76 -26.30 8.75
C ASN A 755 0.74 -27.40 7.68
N LEU A 756 1.52 -27.22 6.60
CA LEU A 756 1.65 -28.20 5.53
C LEU A 756 2.21 -29.52 6.08
N LEU A 757 3.27 -29.46 6.89
CA LEU A 757 3.90 -30.65 7.46
C LEU A 757 2.98 -31.39 8.44
N THR A 758 2.20 -30.67 9.24
CA THR A 758 1.21 -31.27 10.15
C THR A 758 0.14 -32.02 9.37
N ILE A 759 -0.41 -31.42 8.30
CA ILE A 759 -1.41 -32.06 7.45
C ILE A 759 -0.78 -33.28 6.74
N TYR A 760 0.41 -33.12 6.17
CA TYR A 760 1.16 -34.18 5.52
C TYR A 760 1.33 -35.40 6.44
N VAL A 761 1.90 -35.22 7.63
CA VAL A 761 2.13 -36.29 8.61
C VAL A 761 0.82 -36.98 9.00
N ASN A 762 -0.25 -36.22 9.26
CA ASN A 762 -1.55 -36.78 9.65
C ASN A 762 -2.15 -37.64 8.53
N VAL A 763 -2.06 -37.19 7.27
CA VAL A 763 -2.55 -37.98 6.13
C VAL A 763 -1.72 -39.24 5.96
N LEU A 764 -0.40 -39.16 5.99
CA LEU A 764 0.46 -40.34 5.88
C LEU A 764 0.20 -41.38 6.96
N LYS A 765 -0.07 -40.93 8.19
CA LYS A 765 -0.43 -41.80 9.31
C LYS A 765 -1.71 -42.58 9.00
N VAL A 766 -2.74 -41.91 8.51
CA VAL A 766 -4.05 -42.51 8.19
C VAL A 766 -3.92 -43.57 7.10
N PHE A 767 -3.09 -43.30 6.09
CA PHE A 767 -2.86 -44.21 4.97
C PHE A 767 -1.70 -45.20 5.19
N GLY A 768 -1.13 -45.28 6.40
CA GLY A 768 -0.09 -46.26 6.75
C GLY A 768 1.25 -46.08 6.02
N LYS A 769 1.60 -44.87 5.58
CA LYS A 769 2.85 -44.58 4.84
C LYS A 769 4.04 -44.38 5.80
N ALA A 770 4.40 -45.44 6.53
CA ALA A 770 5.41 -45.39 7.59
C ALA A 770 6.82 -44.98 7.09
N GLU A 771 7.23 -45.43 5.91
CA GLU A 771 8.55 -45.10 5.35
C GLU A 771 8.69 -43.62 5.01
N GLU A 772 7.64 -43.01 4.43
CA GLU A 772 7.60 -41.56 4.15
C GLU A 772 7.68 -40.72 5.44
N ILE A 773 7.04 -41.18 6.51
CA ILE A 773 7.15 -40.53 7.83
C ILE A 773 8.58 -40.65 8.36
N LYS A 774 9.25 -41.79 8.20
CA LYS A 774 10.64 -41.94 8.64
C LYS A 774 11.59 -41.03 7.84
N GLU A 775 11.45 -41.00 6.51
CA GLU A 775 12.29 -40.18 5.62
C GLU A 775 12.15 -38.67 5.91
N LEU A 776 10.96 -38.23 6.32
CA LEU A 776 10.70 -36.83 6.65
C LEU A 776 11.70 -36.27 7.68
N LEU A 777 12.12 -37.06 8.67
CA LEU A 777 13.05 -36.59 9.71
C LEU A 777 14.42 -36.22 9.13
N SER A 778 14.94 -37.03 8.22
CA SER A 778 16.20 -36.76 7.50
C SER A 778 16.07 -35.51 6.64
N ARG A 779 14.97 -35.41 5.87
CA ARG A 779 14.66 -34.23 5.06
C ARG A 779 14.59 -32.94 5.88
N LEU A 780 14.01 -32.99 7.08
CA LEU A 780 13.95 -31.82 7.98
C LEU A 780 15.32 -31.36 8.46
N VAL A 781 16.26 -32.29 8.63
CA VAL A 781 17.67 -31.96 8.96
C VAL A 781 18.35 -31.29 7.77
N ASP A 782 18.20 -31.85 6.56
CA ASP A 782 18.80 -31.31 5.34
C ASP A 782 18.25 -29.91 5.00
N LEU A 783 16.97 -29.69 5.31
CA LEU A 783 16.32 -28.37 5.24
C LEU A 783 16.78 -27.40 6.33
N LYS A 784 17.57 -27.84 7.32
CA LYS A 784 17.90 -27.07 8.52
C LYS A 784 16.66 -26.53 9.25
N TYR A 785 15.57 -27.29 9.22
CA TYR A 785 14.25 -26.86 9.68
C TYR A 785 14.21 -26.73 11.20
N PRO A 786 13.72 -25.61 11.79
CA PRO A 786 13.62 -25.46 13.23
C PRO A 786 12.33 -26.11 13.79
N LEU A 787 12.40 -27.40 14.13
CA LEU A 787 11.22 -28.13 14.60
C LEU A 787 10.73 -27.63 15.98
N GLY A 788 9.51 -27.09 16.03
CA GLY A 788 8.84 -26.71 17.28
C GLY A 788 8.12 -27.88 17.95
N VAL A 789 7.82 -27.74 19.24
CA VAL A 789 7.14 -28.77 20.06
C VAL A 789 5.84 -29.30 19.43
N PRO A 790 4.92 -28.44 18.91
CA PRO A 790 3.66 -28.92 18.36
C PRO A 790 3.84 -29.88 17.18
N LEU A 791 4.64 -29.49 16.19
CA LEU A 791 4.92 -30.33 15.02
C LEU A 791 5.69 -31.59 15.40
N PHE A 792 6.63 -31.49 16.35
CA PHE A 792 7.35 -32.66 16.87
C PHE A 792 6.39 -33.68 17.50
N ASN A 793 5.41 -33.22 18.29
CA ASN A 793 4.39 -34.11 18.85
C ASN A 793 3.57 -34.78 17.76
N THR A 794 3.10 -34.04 16.76
CA THR A 794 2.38 -34.62 15.61
C THR A 794 3.21 -35.71 14.91
N TYR A 795 4.52 -35.46 14.73
CA TYR A 795 5.45 -36.45 14.19
C TYR A 795 5.55 -37.70 15.07
N LEU A 796 5.77 -37.54 16.38
CA LEU A 796 5.87 -38.66 17.32
C LEU A 796 4.59 -39.48 17.40
N ASP A 797 3.43 -38.84 17.26
CA ASP A 797 2.14 -39.52 17.28
C ASP A 797 1.85 -40.29 15.99
N ALA A 798 2.62 -40.05 14.92
CA ALA A 798 2.58 -40.83 13.69
C ALA A 798 3.53 -42.03 13.71
N LEU A 799 4.43 -42.11 14.69
CA LEU A 799 5.33 -43.25 14.90
C LEU A 799 4.68 -44.31 15.81
N ASN A 800 5.20 -45.53 15.75
CA ASN A 800 4.89 -46.55 16.75
C ASN A 800 5.59 -46.24 18.10
N ASP A 801 5.11 -46.86 19.19
CA ASP A 801 5.61 -46.59 20.55
C ASP A 801 7.09 -46.93 20.75
N TRP A 802 7.63 -47.84 19.96
CA TRP A 802 9.03 -48.23 20.04
C TRP A 802 9.93 -47.17 19.41
N ASP A 803 9.65 -46.79 18.17
CA ASP A 803 10.34 -45.75 17.41
C ASP A 803 10.28 -44.39 18.14
N LYS A 804 9.12 -44.05 18.72
CA LYS A 804 8.91 -42.85 19.55
C LYS A 804 9.85 -42.81 20.75
N ARG A 805 9.94 -43.91 21.52
CA ARG A 805 10.81 -44.00 22.71
C ARG A 805 12.28 -43.95 22.33
N GLU A 806 12.65 -44.64 21.25
CA GLU A 806 14.04 -44.74 20.81
C GLU A 806 14.58 -43.38 20.32
N LEU A 807 13.80 -42.64 19.52
CA LEU A 807 14.17 -41.31 19.06
C LEU A 807 14.39 -40.33 20.22
N LEU A 808 13.45 -40.30 21.18
CA LEU A 808 13.54 -39.43 22.37
C LEU A 808 14.74 -39.80 23.26
N ARG A 809 14.97 -41.11 23.46
CA ARG A 809 16.15 -41.60 24.22
C ARG A 809 17.45 -41.11 23.58
N CYS A 810 17.57 -41.22 22.26
CA CYS A 810 18.77 -40.81 21.53
C CYS A 810 18.98 -39.29 21.59
N LEU A 811 17.93 -38.50 21.35
CA LEU A 811 18.00 -37.03 21.42
C LEU A 811 18.41 -36.53 22.81
N ASN A 812 17.81 -37.09 23.87
CA ASN A 812 18.14 -36.71 25.24
C ASN A 812 19.56 -37.13 25.63
N ALA A 813 20.01 -38.31 25.20
CA ALA A 813 21.39 -38.75 25.43
C ALA A 813 22.41 -37.83 24.76
N TYR A 814 22.14 -37.37 23.53
CA TYR A 814 22.99 -36.42 22.83
C TYR A 814 23.00 -35.03 23.48
N ASP A 815 21.85 -34.52 23.93
CA ASP A 815 21.77 -33.23 24.62
C ASP A 815 22.55 -33.24 25.94
N MET A 816 22.42 -34.31 26.74
CA MET A 816 23.23 -34.51 27.94
C MET A 816 24.74 -34.59 27.64
N LYS A 817 25.11 -35.35 26.59
CA LYS A 817 26.51 -35.46 26.15
C LYS A 817 27.07 -34.09 25.74
N PHE A 818 26.29 -33.31 25.00
CA PHE A 818 26.68 -31.99 24.52
C PHE A 818 26.83 -30.96 25.65
N ASN A 819 25.90 -30.92 26.61
CA ASN A 819 25.98 -30.00 27.75
C ASN A 819 27.23 -30.28 28.62
N LYS A 820 27.60 -31.56 28.77
CA LYS A 820 28.86 -31.96 29.43
C LYS A 820 30.11 -31.52 28.65
N LEU A 821 30.04 -31.50 27.32
CA LEU A 821 31.16 -31.05 26.48
C LEU A 821 31.32 -29.53 26.51
N ILE A 822 30.22 -28.76 26.53
CA ILE A 822 30.28 -27.28 26.64
C ILE A 822 30.86 -26.81 27.97
N SER A 823 30.63 -27.54 29.06
CA SER A 823 31.14 -27.14 30.38
C SER A 823 32.66 -27.31 30.55
N CYS A 824 33.36 -27.85 29.54
CA CYS A 824 34.82 -27.95 29.51
C CYS A 824 35.47 -26.58 29.32
N ARG A 825 36.47 -26.25 30.16
CA ARG A 825 37.17 -24.95 30.12
C ARG A 825 38.45 -24.97 29.28
N SER A 826 38.85 -26.14 28.78
CA SER A 826 40.07 -26.31 27.98
C SER A 826 39.93 -27.42 26.94
N GLU A 827 40.73 -27.34 25.89
CA GLU A 827 40.77 -28.31 24.79
C GLU A 827 41.24 -29.70 25.27
N TYR A 828 42.15 -29.75 26.25
CA TYR A 828 42.57 -30.98 26.92
C TYR A 828 41.43 -31.65 27.69
N GLN A 829 40.65 -30.88 28.46
CA GLN A 829 39.45 -31.41 29.14
C GLN A 829 38.43 -31.93 28.14
N LEU A 830 38.20 -31.19 27.05
CA LEU A 830 37.28 -31.59 25.98
C LEU A 830 37.70 -32.95 25.37
N LYS A 831 38.99 -33.12 25.05
CA LYS A 831 39.52 -34.35 24.47
C LYS A 831 39.35 -35.55 25.41
N LYS A 832 39.74 -35.39 26.69
CA LYS A 832 39.60 -36.44 27.71
C LYS A 832 38.14 -36.79 28.00
N LEU A 833 37.25 -35.80 27.99
CA LEU A 833 35.81 -36.03 28.21
C LEU A 833 35.15 -36.73 27.02
N LYS A 834 35.56 -36.41 25.78
CA LYS A 834 35.09 -37.11 24.57
C LYS A 834 35.46 -38.60 24.60
N GLU A 835 36.66 -38.94 25.05
CA GLU A 835 37.14 -40.32 25.22
C GLU A 835 36.37 -41.10 26.30
N GLN A 836 35.84 -40.40 27.32
CA GLN A 836 35.11 -41.01 28.44
C GLN A 836 33.59 -41.14 28.20
N LEU A 837 33.03 -40.35 27.28
CA LEU A 837 31.59 -40.33 27.03
C LEU A 837 31.21 -41.41 26.01
N PRO A 838 30.33 -42.36 26.37
CA PRO A 838 29.93 -43.42 25.44
C PRO A 838 29.31 -42.85 24.17
N ALA A 839 29.48 -43.55 23.05
CA ALA A 839 28.75 -43.27 21.82
C ALA A 839 27.26 -43.51 22.09
N VAL A 840 26.41 -42.59 21.64
CA VAL A 840 24.96 -42.80 21.72
C VAL A 840 24.61 -43.81 20.63
N GLN A 841 24.35 -45.05 21.04
CA GLN A 841 23.91 -46.10 20.13
C GLN A 841 22.40 -45.99 19.95
N ALA A 842 21.94 -46.09 18.71
CA ALA A 842 20.54 -46.29 18.36
C ALA A 842 20.33 -47.70 17.82
N LYS A 843 19.11 -48.20 17.93
CA LYS A 843 18.68 -49.46 17.30
C LYS A 843 17.50 -49.17 16.37
N GLY A 844 17.35 -50.00 15.33
CA GLY A 844 16.19 -50.03 14.43
C GLY A 844 16.05 -48.80 13.51
N SER A 845 14.82 -48.33 13.29
CA SER A 845 14.46 -47.46 12.16
C SER A 845 15.24 -46.14 12.05
N PHE A 846 15.82 -45.65 13.15
CA PHE A 846 16.56 -44.39 13.20
C PHE A 846 18.08 -44.55 13.34
N GLU A 847 18.62 -45.76 13.19
CA GLU A 847 20.06 -46.02 13.36
C GLU A 847 20.91 -45.14 12.43
N GLU A 848 20.55 -45.03 11.16
CA GLU A 848 21.25 -44.19 10.19
C GLU A 848 21.17 -42.70 10.56
N PHE A 849 19.99 -42.22 10.94
CA PHE A 849 19.78 -40.85 11.38
C PHE A 849 20.65 -40.49 12.60
N VAL A 850 20.68 -41.37 13.60
CA VAL A 850 21.47 -41.17 14.82
C VAL A 850 22.97 -41.24 14.54
N SER A 851 23.42 -42.11 13.63
CA SER A 851 24.83 -42.18 13.23
C SER A 851 25.36 -40.86 12.64
N LYS A 852 24.46 -40.07 12.01
CA LYS A 852 24.77 -38.78 11.39
C LYS A 852 24.53 -37.57 12.33
N MET A 853 24.08 -37.79 13.56
CA MET A 853 23.74 -36.71 14.49
C MET A 853 24.92 -35.79 14.81
N GLU A 854 26.15 -36.30 14.92
CA GLU A 854 27.31 -35.47 15.31
C GLU A 854 27.58 -34.33 14.30
N PHE A 855 27.42 -34.61 13.01
CA PHE A 855 27.55 -33.63 11.93
C PHE A 855 26.38 -32.64 11.89
N ASN A 856 25.19 -33.13 12.24
CA ASN A 856 23.94 -32.37 12.13
C ASN A 856 23.50 -31.72 13.45
N TRP A 857 24.24 -31.92 14.54
CA TRP A 857 23.84 -31.48 15.88
C TRP A 857 23.65 -29.97 15.97
N GLY A 858 24.41 -29.18 15.21
CA GLY A 858 24.26 -27.73 15.14
C GLY A 858 22.86 -27.26 14.71
N VAL A 859 22.17 -28.07 13.92
CA VAL A 859 20.76 -27.91 13.49
C VAL A 859 19.82 -28.53 14.51
N ILE A 860 20.01 -29.82 14.82
CA ILE A 860 19.11 -30.61 15.70
C ILE A 860 18.99 -29.98 17.08
N ARG A 861 20.07 -29.42 17.64
CA ARG A 861 20.03 -28.74 18.95
C ARG A 861 19.12 -27.51 18.98
N ARG A 862 18.65 -27.01 17.84
CA ARG A 862 17.68 -25.91 17.75
C ARG A 862 16.24 -26.41 17.76
N TRP A 863 16.02 -27.72 17.62
CA TRP A 863 14.72 -28.33 17.75
C TRP A 863 14.25 -28.29 19.20
N ASN A 864 12.95 -28.15 19.39
CA ASN A 864 12.34 -28.15 20.72
C ASN A 864 11.44 -29.38 20.84
N TRP A 865 11.97 -30.46 21.42
CA TRP A 865 11.27 -31.74 21.57
C TRP A 865 10.78 -31.96 23.02
N PRO A 866 9.75 -32.80 23.23
CA PRO A 866 9.23 -33.11 24.55
C PRO A 866 10.30 -33.74 25.46
N GLY A 867 10.42 -33.24 26.70
CA GLY A 867 11.34 -33.78 27.69
C GLY A 867 12.77 -33.23 27.62
N ARG A 868 13.06 -32.27 26.75
CA ARG A 868 14.32 -31.53 26.76
C ARG A 868 14.40 -30.66 28.02
N LEU A 869 15.39 -30.91 28.88
CA LEU A 869 15.61 -30.13 30.10
C LEU A 869 16.07 -28.72 29.73
N HIS A 870 15.21 -27.71 29.93
CA HIS A 870 15.61 -26.31 29.80
C HIS A 870 16.47 -25.90 31.01
N GLU A 871 17.79 -25.79 30.84
CA GLU A 871 18.53 -24.78 31.61
C GLU A 871 18.21 -23.41 30.98
N ARG A 872 17.69 -22.51 31.81
CA ARG A 872 17.26 -21.16 31.45
C ARG A 872 18.38 -20.30 30.86
#